data_AF-A0A812Q267-F1
#
_entry.id   AF-A0A812Q267-F1
#
_cell.length_a   1.000
_cell.length_b   1.000
_cell.length_c   1.000
_cell.angle_alpha   90.00
_cell.angle_beta   90.00
_cell.angle_gamma   90.00
#
_symmetry.space_group_name_H-M   'P 1'
#
loop_
_entity.id
_entity.type
_entity.pdbx_description
1 polymer ?
#
loop_
_entity_poly.entity_id
_entity_poly.type
_entity_poly.pdbx_seq_one_letter_code
_entity_poly.pdbx_strand_id
1 'polypeptide(L)'
;SANHPSFTDEDVKHLKRYTEDPRIISIFEFVRSCTSCSRTWERLEHELACHIADGLGQDPDQMVRSLESFCQGPVEDEGPEISDGFVGRFGKGQVDDARAQHTQWEPQVLDVYKGVLLCRLDPEWRGDDGGVYVGRGDVHATCSVFWESYRDTLDRQGVSSALSGRPLYVLESETDAGREVVDKFHVQPGDTQDMKNLQDKMMTAWESNVMDDDVWHEIAYEAEKFGVESWCFLQVALVNFFWCGSSQVLGQVLPHPAEWTPNQQQTVDRFRNYAALFVEDRAQMDLGSWEMARQELGDMYTGREEQKAYKVSWKAIAPHVPGPGEAGRIDLGTTVDPLLRPYVEDPELLRIPDHELSEAPLTAPALVESDWEFDVIVEHLVEAGMFEREVEDETLRIKGVPVPYATSTVRVPGVRAFVGEHDSPFLEDEVILAYAEDVRHCFHIFAPSAKWRGYFVLNKLARGSCFKDGRRAPGRPRVKSAPIGWSNIVDFVQSSLERMGSLAGVPAERVVRMGEPVPLLPLSTPREDFSFYVDNFDSFEVIAASDKGIYEGRPSDSQMKLREVFQVWNVERDENKSGWVGSSRKLRRAVAAAAIHLLENELGEPRGSKELLSVVGKAMHSVQFCRPLGCLFDCLYREINMMGGRTAITIIAEDELLMIVSSLPMHWMDQRMKISPTVYATNVSPDGGGACSSTGLFARGRAKCRILCSSDEFGGGCDAVVLIEAFGGIGGLRKACELLGVMPQGVIFIEMDQTCVKLARRHCPYVLTVEDIRKVTFEQVLEWRRLFPRARKAILGGGWPCVNDSRLNAARGGAGAETSRLLDNLVEIRGWLKQASSRLKLPHWDVVEIFENVVMDDTDLEIQSSIIGYPPVFAEASQVLRCRRPRLWWIKALCLVEGADLSVVEAKTAGGILKTVRHVHIDTERPGLDWFLRSGAQKSDKVDEPFFSFCRPQARAAPPPTPAGIEQCPDKALGRWKGDAWRLAPYHYQDSNLVRTSAGVRRLLADEQLRMLGYHSDHLDLKMKLTEDQRQQLVGNTWPVLLTARLLAGLVVTSEEAKVRDLTTELWKVGRLGRTRSVKSSMILGLNDSGGGVSREPCCAC
;
A
#
# COMPACT_ATOMS: atom_id res chain seq x y z
N SER A 1 58.87 -28.06 -1.14
CA SER A 1 58.52 -27.18 -0.01
C SER A 1 59.49 -27.30 1.18
N ALA A 2 59.84 -28.50 1.66
CA ALA A 2 60.51 -28.74 2.96
C ALA A 2 61.88 -28.08 3.28
N ASN A 3 62.49 -27.30 2.37
CA ASN A 3 63.71 -26.52 2.65
C ASN A 3 63.43 -25.00 2.72
N HIS A 4 62.18 -24.58 2.89
CA HIS A 4 61.82 -23.17 3.04
C HIS A 4 62.27 -22.64 4.42
N PRO A 5 62.92 -21.45 4.51
CA PRO A 5 63.58 -20.97 5.74
C PRO A 5 62.66 -20.62 6.92
N SER A 6 61.35 -20.85 6.77
CA SER A 6 60.34 -20.66 7.82
C SER A 6 59.98 -21.94 8.59
N PHE A 7 60.44 -23.12 8.14
CA PHE A 7 60.19 -24.40 8.83
C PHE A 7 61.37 -24.76 9.75
N THR A 8 61.05 -25.26 10.94
CA THR A 8 62.02 -25.78 11.91
C THR A 8 62.41 -27.23 11.61
N ASP A 9 63.51 -27.71 12.20
CA ASP A 9 63.91 -29.13 12.13
C ASP A 9 62.83 -30.09 12.69
N GLU A 10 61.93 -29.59 13.53
CA GLU A 10 60.81 -30.33 14.08
C GLU A 10 59.64 -30.40 13.08
N ASP A 11 59.29 -29.28 12.42
CA ASP A 11 58.30 -29.25 11.33
C ASP A 11 58.69 -30.17 10.17
N VAL A 12 59.98 -30.20 9.81
CA VAL A 12 60.51 -31.09 8.77
C VAL A 12 60.41 -32.58 9.18
N LYS A 13 60.50 -32.90 10.48
CA LYS A 13 60.23 -34.25 10.99
C LYS A 13 58.74 -34.60 10.95
N HIS A 14 57.86 -33.66 11.29
CA HIS A 14 56.41 -33.87 11.22
C HIS A 14 55.94 -34.06 9.78
N LEU A 15 56.37 -33.21 8.85
CA LEU A 15 56.10 -33.36 7.41
C LEU A 15 56.57 -34.72 6.88
N LYS A 16 57.81 -35.14 7.20
CA LYS A 16 58.30 -36.46 6.80
C LYS A 16 57.40 -37.59 7.30
N ARG A 17 56.97 -37.54 8.56
CA ARG A 17 56.03 -38.51 9.14
C ARG A 17 54.71 -38.58 8.39
N TYR A 18 54.13 -37.45 7.97
CA TYR A 18 52.89 -37.45 7.19
C TYR A 18 53.12 -37.95 5.76
N THR A 19 54.21 -37.55 5.11
CA THR A 19 54.56 -38.01 3.74
C THR A 19 55.04 -39.45 3.65
N GLU A 20 55.31 -40.09 4.79
CA GLU A 20 55.67 -41.51 4.91
C GLU A 20 54.51 -42.37 5.48
N ASP A 21 53.39 -41.78 5.93
CA ASP A 21 52.21 -42.52 6.39
C ASP A 21 51.39 -43.04 5.18
N PRO A 22 51.27 -44.36 4.98
CA PRO A 22 50.59 -44.91 3.80
C PRO A 22 49.14 -44.48 3.64
N ARG A 23 48.47 -44.07 4.73
CA ARG A 23 47.06 -43.65 4.72
C ARG A 23 46.92 -42.26 4.11
N ILE A 24 47.80 -41.34 4.50
CA ILE A 24 47.83 -39.97 3.95
C ILE A 24 48.20 -40.01 2.46
N ILE A 25 49.17 -40.85 2.08
CA ILE A 25 49.52 -41.08 0.67
C ILE A 25 48.32 -41.63 -0.11
N SER A 26 47.61 -42.63 0.44
CA SER A 26 46.43 -43.21 -0.22
C SER A 26 45.29 -42.21 -0.41
N ILE A 27 45.08 -41.27 0.52
CA ILE A 27 44.08 -40.20 0.39
C ILE A 27 44.51 -39.23 -0.72
N PHE A 28 45.79 -38.83 -0.74
CA PHE A 28 46.34 -37.92 -1.75
C PHE A 28 46.25 -38.51 -3.17
N GLU A 29 46.61 -39.80 -3.34
CA GLU A 29 46.50 -40.49 -4.63
C GLU A 29 45.05 -40.69 -5.07
N PHE A 30 44.13 -40.95 -4.14
CA PHE A 30 42.69 -41.03 -4.43
C PHE A 30 42.15 -39.69 -4.95
N VAL A 31 42.35 -38.59 -4.22
CA VAL A 31 41.90 -37.24 -4.65
C VAL A 31 42.52 -36.88 -6.01
N ARG A 32 43.80 -37.19 -6.22
CA ARG A 32 44.47 -36.96 -7.50
C ARG A 32 43.87 -37.76 -8.65
N SER A 33 43.46 -39.01 -8.40
CA SER A 33 42.83 -39.87 -9.41
C SER A 33 41.43 -39.38 -9.81
N CYS A 34 40.75 -38.64 -8.93
CA CYS A 34 39.44 -38.04 -9.20
C CYS A 34 39.52 -36.73 -10.01
N THR A 35 40.68 -36.07 -10.09
CA THR A 35 40.85 -34.81 -10.83
C THR A 35 41.44 -35.05 -12.23
N SER A 36 40.60 -34.98 -13.27
CA SER A 36 41.01 -35.19 -14.67
C SER A 36 41.68 -33.98 -15.35
N CYS A 37 41.62 -32.79 -14.75
CA CYS A 37 42.19 -31.54 -15.28
C CYS A 37 43.41 -31.07 -14.47
N SER A 38 44.52 -30.77 -15.16
CA SER A 38 45.80 -30.41 -14.49
C SER A 38 45.73 -29.12 -13.68
N ARG A 39 44.96 -28.12 -14.11
CA ARG A 39 44.79 -26.85 -13.38
C ARG A 39 43.97 -26.99 -12.10
N THR A 40 42.95 -27.85 -12.12
CA THR A 40 42.14 -28.14 -10.92
C THR A 40 43.00 -28.86 -9.89
N TRP A 41 43.83 -29.80 -10.33
CA TRP A 41 44.81 -30.47 -9.49
C TRP A 41 45.84 -29.49 -8.89
N GLU A 42 46.43 -28.58 -9.67
CA GLU A 42 47.39 -27.58 -9.13
C GLU A 42 46.81 -26.72 -7.99
N ARG A 43 45.52 -26.39 -8.04
CA ARG A 43 44.84 -25.64 -6.98
C ARG A 43 44.51 -26.51 -5.76
N LEU A 44 43.98 -27.72 -5.97
CA LEU A 44 43.71 -28.67 -4.88
C LEU A 44 45.00 -29.13 -4.18
N GLU A 45 46.08 -29.35 -4.92
CA GLU A 45 47.41 -29.67 -4.37
C GLU A 45 47.95 -28.51 -3.50
N HIS A 46 47.64 -27.26 -3.84
CA HIS A 46 47.98 -26.10 -3.01
C HIS A 46 47.16 -26.06 -1.70
N GLU A 47 45.83 -26.16 -1.79
CA GLU A 47 44.94 -26.17 -0.61
C GLU A 47 45.27 -27.33 0.34
N LEU A 48 45.50 -28.54 -0.20
CA LEU A 48 45.87 -29.70 0.61
C LEU A 48 47.25 -29.55 1.25
N ALA A 49 48.20 -28.90 0.57
CA ALA A 49 49.50 -28.55 1.14
C ALA A 49 49.41 -27.47 2.23
N CYS A 50 48.47 -26.53 2.12
CA CYS A 50 48.15 -25.56 3.16
C CYS A 50 47.51 -26.25 4.38
N HIS A 51 46.52 -27.11 4.19
CA HIS A 51 45.87 -27.86 5.27
C HIS A 51 46.85 -28.79 6.02
N ILE A 52 47.79 -29.42 5.30
CA ILE A 52 48.89 -30.19 5.89
C ILE A 52 49.87 -29.30 6.66
N ALA A 53 50.11 -28.06 6.21
CA ALA A 53 50.94 -27.10 6.91
C ALA A 53 50.26 -26.56 8.19
N ASP A 54 48.95 -26.30 8.15
CA ASP A 54 48.18 -25.84 9.31
C ASP A 54 48.00 -26.95 10.37
N GLY A 55 48.01 -28.21 9.96
CA GLY A 55 48.04 -29.37 10.86
C GLY A 55 49.44 -29.77 11.38
N LEU A 56 50.48 -28.98 11.14
CA LEU A 56 51.84 -29.26 11.63
C LEU A 56 51.88 -29.44 13.15
N GLY A 57 52.47 -30.56 13.58
CA GLY A 57 52.60 -30.91 15.00
C GLY A 57 51.49 -31.83 15.55
N GLN A 58 50.42 -32.08 14.79
CA GLN A 58 49.39 -33.06 15.15
C GLN A 58 49.93 -34.51 15.07
N ASP A 59 49.30 -35.45 15.76
CA ASP A 59 49.61 -36.87 15.58
C ASP A 59 49.09 -37.36 14.21
N PRO A 60 49.77 -38.30 13.50
CA PRO A 60 49.31 -38.77 12.19
C PRO A 60 47.87 -39.29 12.18
N ASP A 61 47.35 -39.88 13.27
CA ASP A 61 45.95 -40.29 13.33
C ASP A 61 44.96 -39.11 13.38
N GLN A 62 45.36 -37.96 13.92
CA GLN A 62 44.56 -36.73 13.84
C GLN A 62 44.66 -36.09 12.45
N MET A 63 45.85 -36.06 11.85
CA MET A 63 46.04 -35.56 10.48
C MET A 63 45.25 -36.41 9.47
N VAL A 64 45.27 -37.74 9.58
CA VAL A 64 44.44 -38.64 8.75
C VAL A 64 42.96 -38.30 8.91
N ARG A 65 42.43 -38.19 10.14
CA ARG A 65 41.02 -37.82 10.34
C ARG A 65 40.67 -36.42 9.83
N SER A 66 41.60 -35.46 9.92
CA SER A 66 41.42 -34.10 9.40
C SER A 66 41.39 -34.09 7.86
N LEU A 67 42.25 -34.88 7.22
CA LEU A 67 42.28 -35.05 5.76
C LEU A 67 41.11 -35.90 5.25
N GLU A 68 40.70 -36.93 5.98
CA GLU A 68 39.47 -37.69 5.69
C GLU A 68 38.25 -36.77 5.78
N SER A 69 38.15 -35.91 6.80
CA SER A 69 37.09 -34.90 6.92
C SER A 69 37.14 -33.86 5.78
N PHE A 70 38.34 -33.38 5.43
CA PHE A 70 38.53 -32.49 4.27
C PHE A 70 38.10 -33.16 2.95
N CYS A 71 38.35 -34.46 2.79
CA CYS A 71 38.01 -35.22 1.58
C CYS A 71 36.59 -35.82 1.57
N GLN A 72 35.90 -35.85 2.72
CA GLN A 72 34.51 -36.30 2.85
C GLN A 72 33.49 -35.17 2.68
N GLY A 73 33.96 -33.92 2.57
CA GLY A 73 33.10 -32.73 2.62
C GLY A 73 32.67 -32.39 4.04
N PRO A 74 32.23 -31.14 4.29
CA PRO A 74 31.83 -30.68 5.61
C PRO A 74 30.48 -31.27 6.05
N VAL A 75 30.53 -32.45 6.67
CA VAL A 75 29.37 -33.03 7.35
C VAL A 75 28.94 -32.14 8.53
N GLU A 76 27.69 -31.68 8.51
CA GLU A 76 27.00 -30.87 9.54
C GLU A 76 27.41 -29.38 9.67
N ASP A 77 27.45 -28.60 8.58
CA ASP A 77 26.83 -27.24 8.57
C ASP A 77 26.67 -26.67 7.12
N GLU A 78 25.89 -27.34 6.27
CA GLU A 78 25.69 -26.90 4.89
C GLU A 78 24.43 -26.04 4.71
N GLY A 79 24.67 -24.74 4.52
CA GLY A 79 23.87 -23.94 3.59
C GLY A 79 23.98 -24.50 2.16
N PRO A 80 23.13 -24.09 1.22
CA PRO A 80 22.91 -24.82 -0.02
C PRO A 80 24.18 -25.00 -0.86
N GLU A 81 24.63 -26.24 -1.02
CA GLU A 81 25.60 -26.60 -2.05
C GLU A 81 25.08 -26.19 -3.43
N ILE A 82 26.02 -25.71 -4.24
CA ILE A 82 25.77 -25.07 -5.53
C ILE A 82 25.90 -26.12 -6.62
N SER A 83 24.78 -26.66 -7.09
CA SER A 83 24.73 -27.47 -8.32
C SER A 83 23.48 -27.15 -9.16
N ASP A 84 22.28 -27.30 -8.60
CA ASP A 84 21.00 -27.03 -9.27
C ASP A 84 20.36 -25.69 -8.85
N GLY A 85 21.02 -24.58 -9.23
CA GLY A 85 20.41 -23.24 -9.20
C GLY A 85 19.17 -23.11 -10.09
N PHE A 86 18.45 -21.99 -10.01
CA PHE A 86 17.31 -21.70 -10.88
C PHE A 86 17.73 -21.76 -12.37
N VAL A 87 18.89 -21.20 -12.72
CA VAL A 87 19.56 -21.29 -14.04
C VAL A 87 19.96 -22.73 -14.39
N GLY A 88 20.35 -23.54 -13.40
CA GLY A 88 20.69 -24.96 -13.56
C GLY A 88 19.50 -25.77 -14.11
N ARG A 89 18.29 -25.51 -13.60
CA ARG A 89 17.05 -26.14 -14.09
C ARG A 89 16.64 -25.75 -15.52
N PHE A 90 17.26 -24.72 -16.10
CA PHE A 90 17.11 -24.35 -17.51
C PHE A 90 18.32 -24.77 -18.39
N GLY A 91 19.25 -25.59 -17.86
CA GLY A 91 20.30 -26.23 -18.65
C GLY A 91 21.58 -25.40 -18.88
N LYS A 92 21.80 -24.31 -18.13
CA LYS A 92 23.06 -23.53 -18.18
C LYS A 92 24.04 -23.80 -17.02
N GLY A 93 23.61 -24.53 -15.99
CA GLY A 93 24.50 -24.95 -14.89
C GLY A 93 25.31 -26.18 -15.29
N GLN A 94 26.65 -26.07 -15.22
CA GLN A 94 27.66 -27.11 -15.48
C GLN A 94 27.37 -28.05 -16.66
N VAL A 95 28.08 -27.83 -17.77
CA VAL A 95 28.41 -28.93 -18.69
C VAL A 95 29.33 -29.89 -17.94
N ASP A 96 28.74 -30.88 -17.30
CA ASP A 96 29.42 -32.14 -17.01
C ASP A 96 29.87 -32.73 -18.36
N ASP A 97 31.16 -32.62 -18.66
CA ASP A 97 31.79 -33.36 -19.78
C ASP A 97 31.59 -34.89 -19.63
N ALA A 98 31.18 -35.36 -18.44
CA ALA A 98 30.72 -36.72 -18.18
C ALA A 98 29.35 -37.06 -18.80
N ARG A 99 28.45 -36.08 -18.99
CA ARG A 99 27.14 -36.27 -19.65
C ARG A 99 27.19 -36.09 -21.17
N ALA A 100 28.18 -35.35 -21.69
CA ALA A 100 28.39 -35.15 -23.13
C ALA A 100 28.79 -36.44 -23.90
N GLN A 101 28.97 -37.58 -23.22
CA GLN A 101 29.20 -38.89 -23.85
C GLN A 101 27.95 -39.75 -24.02
N HIS A 102 26.78 -39.34 -23.50
CA HIS A 102 25.53 -39.93 -23.96
C HIS A 102 25.17 -39.36 -25.33
N THR A 103 25.42 -40.18 -26.36
CA THR A 103 24.97 -39.98 -27.74
C THR A 103 23.57 -39.40 -27.81
N GLN A 104 23.39 -38.36 -28.63
CA GLN A 104 22.07 -37.90 -29.11
C GLN A 104 21.24 -39.13 -29.51
N TRP A 105 20.28 -39.49 -28.67
CA TRP A 105 19.51 -40.72 -28.86
C TRP A 105 18.29 -40.41 -29.70
N GLU A 106 18.41 -40.60 -31.01
CA GLU A 106 17.28 -40.47 -31.92
C GLU A 106 16.34 -41.68 -31.80
N PRO A 107 15.03 -41.48 -31.54
CA PRO A 107 14.07 -42.56 -31.50
C PRO A 107 14.00 -43.31 -32.83
N GLN A 108 14.32 -44.61 -32.82
CA GLN A 108 14.09 -45.44 -34.00
C GLN A 108 12.58 -45.68 -34.18
N VAL A 109 11.95 -44.90 -35.06
CA VAL A 109 10.53 -45.04 -35.41
C VAL A 109 10.30 -46.37 -36.14
N LEU A 110 9.39 -47.19 -35.61
CA LEU A 110 8.95 -48.46 -36.19
C LEU A 110 7.69 -48.28 -37.06
N ASP A 111 6.78 -47.38 -36.64
CA ASP A 111 5.52 -47.10 -37.34
C ASP A 111 4.98 -45.71 -36.96
N VAL A 112 4.06 -45.17 -37.78
CA VAL A 112 3.32 -43.94 -37.47
C VAL A 112 1.84 -44.19 -37.64
N TYR A 113 1.13 -44.36 -36.51
CA TYR A 113 -0.26 -44.78 -36.50
C TYR A 113 -1.18 -43.64 -36.04
N LYS A 114 -2.07 -43.19 -36.93
CA LYS A 114 -2.99 -42.05 -36.69
C LYS A 114 -2.29 -40.75 -36.24
N GLY A 115 -1.04 -40.55 -36.67
CA GLY A 115 -0.21 -39.39 -36.30
C GLY A 115 0.60 -39.57 -35.01
N VAL A 116 0.43 -40.67 -34.29
CA VAL A 116 1.25 -41.02 -33.11
C VAL A 116 2.46 -41.83 -33.56
N LEU A 117 3.65 -41.46 -33.08
CA LEU A 117 4.90 -42.17 -33.36
C LEU A 117 4.98 -43.44 -32.49
N LEU A 118 5.18 -44.60 -33.13
CA LEU A 118 5.52 -45.86 -32.46
C LEU A 118 7.02 -46.12 -32.65
N CYS A 119 7.78 -46.10 -31.55
CA CYS A 119 9.24 -46.18 -31.55
C CYS A 119 9.73 -47.50 -30.92
N ARG A 120 10.93 -47.95 -31.30
CA ARG A 120 11.52 -49.17 -30.75
C ARG A 120 12.01 -48.94 -29.33
N LEU A 121 11.54 -49.73 -28.37
CA LEU A 121 12.10 -49.79 -27.03
C LEU A 121 13.53 -50.37 -27.11
N ASP A 122 14.52 -49.57 -26.78
CA ASP A 122 15.89 -50.01 -26.60
C ASP A 122 16.15 -50.36 -25.12
N PRO A 123 16.93 -51.40 -24.77
CA PRO A 123 17.28 -51.73 -23.39
C PRO A 123 17.96 -50.58 -22.60
N GLU A 124 18.60 -49.64 -23.30
CA GLU A 124 19.25 -48.48 -22.66
C GLU A 124 18.32 -47.26 -22.51
N TRP A 125 17.11 -47.28 -23.10
CA TRP A 125 16.13 -46.19 -22.96
C TRP A 125 15.69 -46.00 -21.50
N ARG A 126 15.56 -44.74 -21.06
CA ARG A 126 15.14 -44.36 -19.71
C ARG A 126 13.92 -43.43 -19.65
N GLY A 127 13.38 -43.01 -20.80
CA GLY A 127 12.23 -42.10 -20.87
C GLY A 127 12.57 -40.61 -20.93
N ASP A 128 13.84 -40.27 -21.14
CA ASP A 128 14.34 -38.88 -21.14
C ASP A 128 13.77 -38.02 -22.28
N ASP A 129 13.26 -38.66 -23.35
CA ASP A 129 12.56 -38.01 -24.47
C ASP A 129 11.06 -37.74 -24.17
N GLY A 130 10.59 -38.06 -22.95
CA GLY A 130 9.19 -37.92 -22.55
C GLY A 130 8.26 -39.00 -23.10
N GLY A 131 8.79 -40.00 -23.79
CA GLY A 131 8.01 -41.12 -24.33
C GLY A 131 7.50 -42.09 -23.27
N VAL A 132 6.62 -43.01 -23.69
CA VAL A 132 5.98 -43.98 -22.78
C VAL A 132 6.02 -45.39 -23.37
N TYR A 133 6.50 -46.38 -22.60
CA TYR A 133 6.45 -47.78 -23.02
C TYR A 133 5.04 -48.36 -22.87
N VAL A 134 4.52 -48.91 -23.98
CA VAL A 134 3.15 -49.43 -24.10
C VAL A 134 3.08 -50.83 -24.72
N GLY A 135 4.22 -51.54 -24.80
CA GLY A 135 4.28 -52.95 -25.19
C GLY A 135 3.58 -53.87 -24.18
N ARG A 136 3.38 -55.15 -24.50
CA ARG A 136 2.58 -56.08 -23.67
C ARG A 136 3.26 -56.47 -22.35
N GLY A 137 4.52 -56.08 -22.20
CA GLY A 137 5.33 -56.20 -20.99
C GLY A 137 6.20 -57.45 -20.99
N ASP A 138 7.46 -57.27 -20.65
CA ASP A 138 8.46 -58.34 -20.56
C ASP A 138 9.12 -58.30 -19.16
N VAL A 139 9.80 -59.38 -18.78
CA VAL A 139 10.53 -59.53 -17.51
C VAL A 139 11.57 -58.41 -17.32
N HIS A 140 12.08 -57.84 -18.42
CA HIS A 140 13.05 -56.75 -18.43
C HIS A 140 12.42 -55.34 -18.45
N ALA A 141 11.10 -55.21 -18.65
CA ALA A 141 10.39 -53.93 -18.78
C ALA A 141 9.05 -53.96 -18.03
N THR A 142 9.11 -53.96 -16.69
CA THR A 142 7.96 -54.08 -15.77
C THR A 142 7.04 -52.85 -15.72
N CYS A 143 7.42 -51.75 -16.37
CA CYS A 143 6.75 -50.45 -16.28
C CYS A 143 5.80 -50.14 -17.46
N SER A 144 5.39 -51.14 -18.25
CA SER A 144 4.38 -50.90 -19.30
C SER A 144 3.05 -50.48 -18.66
N VAL A 145 2.47 -49.40 -19.17
CA VAL A 145 1.13 -48.94 -18.77
C VAL A 145 0.03 -49.88 -19.31
N PHE A 146 0.35 -50.76 -20.26
CA PHE A 146 -0.61 -51.60 -20.99
C PHE A 146 -0.39 -53.10 -20.77
N TRP A 147 -0.47 -53.53 -19.52
CA TRP A 147 -0.34 -54.95 -19.16
C TRP A 147 -1.67 -55.72 -19.28
N GLU A 148 -1.61 -56.95 -19.78
CA GLU A 148 -2.80 -57.68 -20.27
C GLU A 148 -3.82 -58.03 -19.17
N SER A 149 -3.42 -58.05 -17.89
CA SER A 149 -4.29 -58.38 -16.76
C SER A 149 -5.11 -57.21 -16.20
N TYR A 150 -4.80 -55.95 -16.54
CA TYR A 150 -5.52 -54.77 -16.06
C TYR A 150 -5.85 -53.73 -17.13
N ARG A 151 -5.49 -53.96 -18.40
CA ARG A 151 -5.81 -53.06 -19.53
C ARG A 151 -7.30 -52.73 -19.72
N ASP A 152 -8.21 -53.51 -19.14
CA ASP A 152 -9.67 -53.33 -19.22
C ASP A 152 -10.26 -52.60 -18.00
N THR A 153 -9.46 -52.32 -16.98
CA THR A 153 -9.85 -51.56 -15.78
C THR A 153 -9.30 -50.13 -15.75
N LEU A 154 -8.46 -49.75 -16.71
CA LEU A 154 -7.87 -48.42 -16.81
C LEU A 154 -8.91 -47.38 -17.27
N ASP A 155 -8.91 -46.20 -16.64
CA ASP A 155 -9.73 -45.07 -17.09
C ASP A 155 -9.26 -44.58 -18.47
N ARG A 156 -10.22 -44.45 -19.40
CA ARG A 156 -9.89 -44.06 -20.76
C ARG A 156 -9.47 -42.61 -20.88
N GLN A 157 -10.06 -41.72 -20.08
CA GLN A 157 -9.80 -40.28 -20.21
C GLN A 157 -8.43 -39.91 -19.62
N GLY A 158 -8.07 -40.46 -18.45
CA GLY A 158 -6.75 -40.33 -17.85
C GLY A 158 -5.63 -40.91 -18.72
N VAL A 159 -5.81 -42.12 -19.28
CA VAL A 159 -4.79 -42.71 -20.17
C VAL A 159 -4.68 -41.93 -21.49
N SER A 160 -5.80 -41.47 -22.07
CA SER A 160 -5.78 -40.59 -23.25
C SER A 160 -4.96 -39.32 -22.99
N SER A 161 -5.19 -38.66 -21.86
CA SER A 161 -4.47 -37.45 -21.45
C SER A 161 -2.98 -37.69 -21.15
N ALA A 162 -2.64 -38.86 -20.61
CA ALA A 162 -1.26 -39.20 -20.26
C ALA A 162 -0.39 -39.58 -21.47
N LEU A 163 -1.00 -40.13 -22.53
CA LEU A 163 -0.29 -40.63 -23.72
C LEU A 163 -0.35 -39.67 -24.92
N SER A 164 -1.35 -38.80 -25.01
CA SER A 164 -1.52 -37.90 -26.15
C SER A 164 -0.33 -36.94 -26.28
N GLY A 165 0.17 -36.79 -27.50
CA GLY A 165 1.32 -35.96 -27.84
C GLY A 165 2.71 -36.47 -27.44
N ARG A 166 2.83 -37.74 -27.04
CA ARG A 166 4.10 -38.39 -26.70
C ARG A 166 4.46 -39.51 -27.69
N PRO A 167 5.76 -39.78 -27.95
CA PRO A 167 6.16 -41.00 -28.63
C PRO A 167 5.87 -42.23 -27.77
N LEU A 168 5.35 -43.29 -28.40
CA LEU A 168 4.99 -44.54 -27.72
C LEU A 168 6.01 -45.63 -28.04
N TYR A 169 6.65 -46.17 -27.02
CA TYR A 169 7.67 -47.20 -27.17
C TYR A 169 7.07 -48.60 -27.10
N VAL A 170 7.53 -49.47 -28.00
CA VAL A 170 7.13 -50.89 -28.10
C VAL A 170 8.34 -51.74 -28.48
N LEU A 171 8.34 -53.02 -28.13
CA LEU A 171 9.32 -53.95 -28.69
C LEU A 171 9.11 -54.08 -30.21
N GLU A 172 10.15 -54.43 -30.95
CA GLU A 172 10.12 -54.49 -32.43
C GLU A 172 9.05 -55.47 -32.97
N SER A 173 8.70 -56.49 -32.18
CA SER A 173 7.62 -57.45 -32.46
C SER A 173 6.22 -57.04 -31.97
N GLU A 174 6.06 -55.86 -31.36
CA GLU A 174 4.84 -55.45 -30.64
C GLU A 174 4.17 -54.16 -31.16
N THR A 175 4.47 -53.75 -32.39
CA THR A 175 3.85 -52.56 -33.02
C THR A 175 2.33 -52.59 -33.01
N ASP A 176 1.70 -53.76 -33.20
CA ASP A 176 0.25 -53.91 -33.10
C ASP A 176 -0.31 -53.67 -31.68
N ALA A 177 0.48 -53.83 -30.62
CA ALA A 177 0.07 -53.44 -29.26
C ALA A 177 0.05 -51.91 -29.09
N GLY A 178 1.02 -51.19 -29.65
CA GLY A 178 1.01 -49.74 -29.71
C GLY A 178 -0.21 -49.19 -30.46
N ARG A 179 -0.59 -49.83 -31.58
CA ARG A 179 -1.82 -49.51 -32.32
C ARG A 179 -3.09 -49.78 -31.49
N GLU A 180 -3.16 -50.90 -30.78
CA GLU A 180 -4.27 -51.24 -29.87
C GLU A 180 -4.44 -50.15 -28.80
N VAL A 181 -3.35 -49.62 -28.24
CA VAL A 181 -3.34 -48.54 -27.23
C VAL A 181 -3.87 -47.23 -27.82
N VAL A 182 -3.38 -46.82 -29.00
CA VAL A 182 -3.85 -45.60 -29.69
C VAL A 182 -5.36 -45.68 -29.96
N ASP A 183 -5.86 -46.83 -30.43
CA ASP A 183 -7.28 -47.03 -30.73
C ASP A 183 -8.17 -47.11 -29.49
N LYS A 184 -7.73 -47.82 -28.44
CA LYS A 184 -8.53 -48.07 -27.24
C LYS A 184 -8.69 -46.83 -26.35
N PHE A 185 -7.67 -45.98 -26.33
CA PHE A 185 -7.63 -44.77 -25.50
C PHE A 185 -7.74 -43.47 -26.30
N HIS A 186 -7.98 -43.53 -27.62
CA HIS A 186 -8.11 -42.35 -28.49
C HIS A 186 -6.93 -41.38 -28.34
N VAL A 187 -5.70 -41.91 -28.31
CA VAL A 187 -4.48 -41.11 -28.15
C VAL A 187 -4.34 -40.15 -29.33
N GLN A 188 -4.19 -38.86 -29.05
CA GLN A 188 -4.04 -37.82 -30.07
C GLN A 188 -2.57 -37.59 -30.43
N PRO A 189 -2.26 -37.19 -31.67
CA PRO A 189 -0.97 -36.58 -32.01
C PRO A 189 -0.76 -35.28 -31.21
N GLY A 190 0.49 -34.85 -31.06
CA GLY A 190 0.85 -33.70 -30.24
C GLY A 190 1.18 -32.44 -31.04
N ASP A 191 0.80 -31.28 -30.50
CA ASP A 191 1.22 -29.96 -30.97
C ASP A 191 2.73 -29.70 -30.77
N THR A 192 3.46 -30.66 -30.19
CA THR A 192 4.93 -30.67 -30.14
C THR A 192 5.56 -30.57 -31.52
N GLN A 193 4.87 -30.97 -32.59
CA GLN A 193 5.36 -30.78 -33.95
C GLN A 193 5.46 -29.29 -34.34
N ASP A 194 4.55 -28.42 -33.92
CA ASP A 194 4.62 -26.98 -34.27
C ASP A 194 5.74 -26.27 -33.51
N MET A 195 5.90 -26.55 -32.21
CA MET A 195 7.03 -26.04 -31.42
C MET A 195 8.38 -26.56 -31.95
N LYS A 196 8.46 -27.83 -32.33
CA LYS A 196 9.69 -28.42 -32.88
C LYS A 196 9.97 -27.90 -34.29
N ASN A 197 8.96 -27.77 -35.15
CA ASN A 197 9.08 -27.11 -36.46
C ASN A 197 9.56 -25.66 -36.32
N LEU A 198 9.05 -24.91 -35.33
CA LEU A 198 9.48 -23.54 -35.05
C LEU A 198 10.93 -23.51 -34.56
N GLN A 199 11.31 -24.42 -33.65
CA GLN A 199 12.67 -24.55 -33.13
C GLN A 199 13.66 -24.95 -34.23
N ASP A 200 13.33 -25.93 -35.08
CA ASP A 200 14.13 -26.37 -36.23
C ASP A 200 14.24 -25.27 -37.30
N LYS A 201 13.16 -24.53 -37.58
CA LYS A 201 13.17 -23.32 -38.44
C LYS A 201 14.08 -22.24 -37.86
N MET A 202 13.97 -21.94 -36.56
CA MET A 202 14.79 -20.93 -35.89
C MET A 202 16.27 -21.31 -35.89
N MET A 203 16.61 -22.57 -35.61
CA MET A 203 17.99 -23.07 -35.69
C MET A 203 18.54 -23.00 -37.11
N THR A 204 17.74 -23.41 -38.12
CA THR A 204 18.14 -23.31 -39.53
C THR A 204 18.36 -21.86 -39.97
N ALA A 205 17.52 -20.93 -39.50
CA ALA A 205 17.65 -19.50 -39.77
C ALA A 205 18.87 -18.87 -39.07
N TRP A 206 19.16 -19.29 -37.83
CA TRP A 206 20.33 -18.89 -37.06
C TRP A 206 21.64 -19.38 -37.70
N GLU A 207 21.69 -20.65 -38.12
CA GLU A 207 22.85 -21.25 -38.79
C GLU A 207 23.12 -20.68 -40.18
N SER A 208 22.08 -20.26 -40.91
CA SER A 208 22.21 -19.69 -42.26
C SER A 208 22.53 -18.19 -42.28
N ASN A 209 22.37 -17.48 -41.15
CA ASN A 209 22.65 -16.06 -40.98
C ASN A 209 21.95 -15.14 -42.01
N VAL A 210 20.81 -15.60 -42.55
CA VAL A 210 19.94 -14.89 -43.49
C VAL A 210 18.50 -15.16 -43.07
N MET A 211 17.86 -14.18 -42.47
CA MET A 211 16.44 -14.23 -42.13
C MET A 211 15.63 -13.40 -43.12
N ASP A 212 14.63 -14.02 -43.73
CA ASP A 212 13.66 -13.37 -44.61
C ASP A 212 12.53 -12.71 -43.80
N ASP A 213 11.96 -11.62 -44.31
CA ASP A 213 10.93 -10.83 -43.61
C ASP A 213 9.63 -11.64 -43.40
N ASP A 214 9.32 -12.56 -44.31
CA ASP A 214 8.17 -13.47 -44.20
C ASP A 214 8.37 -14.51 -43.07
N VAL A 215 9.60 -15.01 -42.89
CA VAL A 215 9.96 -15.94 -41.81
C VAL A 215 9.92 -15.24 -40.46
N TRP A 216 10.38 -13.98 -40.40
CA TRP A 216 10.24 -13.13 -39.21
C TRP A 216 8.78 -12.91 -38.82
N HIS A 217 7.88 -12.68 -39.78
CA HIS A 217 6.45 -12.50 -39.50
C HIS A 217 5.80 -13.79 -38.98
N GLU A 218 6.14 -14.96 -39.54
CA GLU A 218 5.64 -16.25 -39.06
C GLU A 218 6.10 -16.54 -37.62
N ILE A 219 7.40 -16.32 -37.32
CA ILE A 219 7.98 -16.47 -35.98
C ILE A 219 7.34 -15.49 -34.98
N ALA A 220 7.18 -14.22 -35.33
CA ALA A 220 6.59 -13.21 -34.44
C ALA A 220 5.11 -13.50 -34.12
N TYR A 221 4.35 -14.01 -35.10
CA TYR A 221 2.95 -14.37 -34.92
C TYR A 221 2.78 -15.57 -33.97
N GLU A 222 3.59 -16.62 -34.12
CA GLU A 222 3.57 -17.77 -33.20
C GLU A 222 4.16 -17.41 -31.82
N ALA A 223 5.14 -16.51 -31.74
CA ALA A 223 5.65 -16.01 -30.46
C ALA A 223 4.60 -15.21 -29.66
N GLU A 224 3.73 -14.43 -30.31
CA GLU A 224 2.58 -13.76 -29.66
C GLU A 224 1.59 -14.78 -29.04
N LYS A 225 1.38 -15.90 -29.73
CA LYS A 225 0.48 -17.00 -29.34
C LYS A 225 1.03 -17.84 -28.18
N PHE A 226 2.33 -18.16 -28.16
CA PHE A 226 2.94 -18.97 -27.11
C PHE A 226 3.47 -18.16 -25.91
N GLY A 227 3.83 -16.88 -26.10
CA GLY A 227 4.49 -16.06 -25.09
C GLY A 227 3.72 -15.94 -23.76
N VAL A 228 2.38 -15.94 -23.80
CA VAL A 228 1.55 -15.91 -22.58
C VAL A 228 1.75 -17.16 -21.72
N GLU A 229 1.78 -18.34 -22.33
CA GLU A 229 2.02 -19.60 -21.61
C GLU A 229 3.50 -19.74 -21.20
N SER A 230 4.46 -19.25 -22.01
CA SER A 230 5.88 -19.20 -21.63
C SER A 230 6.13 -18.34 -20.38
N TRP A 231 5.56 -17.14 -20.34
CA TRP A 231 5.65 -16.27 -19.15
C TRP A 231 4.93 -16.86 -17.94
N CYS A 232 3.76 -17.47 -18.14
CA CYS A 232 3.04 -18.17 -17.08
C CYS A 232 3.85 -19.36 -16.53
N PHE A 233 4.54 -20.11 -17.40
CA PHE A 233 5.42 -21.21 -17.00
C PHE A 233 6.59 -20.72 -16.14
N LEU A 234 7.27 -19.64 -16.55
CA LEU A 234 8.36 -19.03 -15.76
C LEU A 234 7.88 -18.57 -14.38
N GLN A 235 6.68 -17.99 -14.27
CA GLN A 235 6.08 -17.60 -13.00
C GLN A 235 5.75 -18.80 -12.10
N VAL A 236 5.20 -19.89 -12.68
CA VAL A 236 4.94 -21.13 -11.94
C VAL A 236 6.25 -21.80 -11.49
N ALA A 237 7.28 -21.82 -12.35
CA ALA A 237 8.60 -22.35 -12.03
C ALA A 237 9.26 -21.57 -10.87
N LEU A 238 9.20 -20.23 -10.92
CA LEU A 238 9.68 -19.33 -9.86
C LEU A 238 8.98 -19.58 -8.51
N VAL A 239 7.64 -19.68 -8.52
CA VAL A 239 6.87 -19.92 -7.29
C VAL A 239 7.13 -21.32 -6.72
N ASN A 240 7.28 -22.33 -7.57
CA ASN A 240 7.68 -23.67 -7.14
C ASN A 240 9.12 -23.70 -6.61
N PHE A 241 10.04 -22.92 -7.19
CA PHE A 241 11.41 -22.76 -6.68
C PHE A 241 11.42 -22.11 -5.29
N PHE A 242 10.64 -21.04 -5.07
CA PHE A 242 10.47 -20.45 -3.74
C PHE A 242 9.87 -21.41 -2.69
N TRP A 243 9.03 -22.35 -3.12
CA TRP A 243 8.37 -23.31 -2.21
C TRP A 243 9.22 -24.54 -1.91
N CYS A 244 9.96 -25.06 -2.89
CA CYS A 244 10.74 -26.29 -2.79
C CYS A 244 12.24 -26.07 -2.55
N GLY A 245 12.76 -24.87 -2.81
CA GLY A 245 14.19 -24.58 -2.84
C GLY A 245 14.94 -25.26 -4.00
N SER A 246 16.25 -25.14 -4.00
CA SER A 246 17.15 -25.82 -4.95
C SER A 246 17.19 -27.34 -4.74
N SER A 247 17.14 -27.81 -3.48
CA SER A 247 17.51 -29.17 -3.09
C SER A 247 16.37 -30.20 -2.98
N GLN A 248 15.10 -29.85 -3.19
CA GLN A 248 13.99 -30.82 -3.10
C GLN A 248 13.36 -31.14 -4.46
N VAL A 249 13.50 -32.41 -4.87
CA VAL A 249 12.79 -32.98 -6.02
C VAL A 249 11.31 -33.18 -5.66
N LEU A 250 10.42 -32.51 -6.39
CA LEU A 250 8.96 -32.50 -6.19
C LEU A 250 8.30 -33.89 -6.10
N GLY A 251 8.96 -34.95 -6.58
CA GLY A 251 8.41 -36.31 -6.62
C GLY A 251 8.46 -37.13 -5.32
N GLN A 252 9.21 -36.73 -4.29
CA GLN A 252 9.47 -37.62 -3.13
C GLN A 252 8.72 -37.31 -1.83
N VAL A 253 8.14 -36.12 -1.64
CA VAL A 253 7.61 -35.71 -0.30
C VAL A 253 6.10 -35.39 -0.28
N LEU A 254 5.48 -35.04 -1.42
CA LEU A 254 4.05 -34.73 -1.49
C LEU A 254 3.40 -35.35 -2.74
N PRO A 255 2.47 -36.32 -2.59
CA PRO A 255 1.65 -36.78 -3.71
C PRO A 255 0.65 -35.69 -4.07
N HIS A 256 0.99 -34.87 -5.07
CA HIS A 256 0.06 -33.88 -5.63
C HIS A 256 -0.93 -34.57 -6.58
N PRO A 257 -2.22 -34.19 -6.56
CA PRO A 257 -3.17 -34.65 -7.57
C PRO A 257 -2.76 -34.14 -8.96
N ALA A 258 -3.03 -34.93 -10.00
CA ALA A 258 -2.81 -34.53 -11.40
C ALA A 258 -3.71 -33.34 -11.81
N GLU A 259 -4.84 -33.15 -11.13
CA GLU A 259 -5.72 -31.99 -11.28
C GLU A 259 -5.32 -30.87 -10.31
N TRP A 260 -5.29 -29.63 -10.80
CA TRP A 260 -5.06 -28.47 -9.94
C TRP A 260 -6.20 -28.28 -8.95
N THR A 261 -5.86 -27.97 -7.70
CA THR A 261 -6.88 -27.51 -6.74
C THR A 261 -7.50 -26.19 -7.20
N PRO A 262 -8.74 -25.85 -6.80
CA PRO A 262 -9.39 -24.59 -7.19
C PRO A 262 -8.56 -23.33 -6.91
N ASN A 263 -7.71 -23.35 -5.87
CA ASN A 263 -6.81 -22.25 -5.52
C ASN A 263 -5.57 -22.19 -6.43
N GLN A 264 -5.02 -23.34 -6.83
CA GLN A 264 -3.94 -23.40 -7.81
C GLN A 264 -4.45 -22.92 -9.17
N GLN A 265 -5.64 -23.38 -9.60
CA GLN A 265 -6.28 -22.91 -10.83
C GLN A 265 -6.43 -21.38 -10.83
N GLN A 266 -7.04 -20.80 -9.80
CA GLN A 266 -7.16 -19.33 -9.66
C GLN A 266 -5.82 -18.59 -9.66
N THR A 267 -4.75 -19.24 -9.17
CA THR A 267 -3.40 -18.65 -9.16
C THR A 267 -2.78 -18.64 -10.55
N VAL A 268 -2.87 -19.76 -11.27
CA VAL A 268 -2.36 -19.87 -12.65
C VAL A 268 -3.18 -19.01 -13.62
N ASP A 269 -4.51 -18.96 -13.48
CA ASP A 269 -5.37 -18.07 -14.26
C ASP A 269 -4.96 -16.60 -14.05
N ARG A 270 -4.51 -16.23 -12.84
CA ARG A 270 -4.01 -14.88 -12.55
C ARG A 270 -2.64 -14.62 -13.19
N PHE A 271 -1.74 -15.60 -13.18
CA PHE A 271 -0.45 -15.53 -13.89
C PHE A 271 -0.65 -15.39 -15.41
N ARG A 272 -1.54 -16.18 -16.02
CA ARG A 272 -1.95 -15.99 -17.43
C ARG A 272 -2.47 -14.59 -17.72
N ASN A 273 -3.33 -14.04 -16.89
CA ASN A 273 -3.84 -12.67 -17.06
C ASN A 273 -2.71 -11.62 -17.00
N TYR A 274 -1.74 -11.79 -16.09
CA TYR A 274 -0.57 -10.91 -15.98
C TYR A 274 0.39 -11.05 -17.17
N ALA A 275 0.61 -12.28 -17.64
CA ALA A 275 1.39 -12.57 -18.85
C ALA A 275 0.72 -12.00 -20.11
N ALA A 276 -0.60 -12.15 -20.27
CA ALA A 276 -1.36 -11.55 -21.37
C ALA A 276 -1.23 -10.02 -21.38
N LEU A 277 -1.43 -9.35 -20.24
CA LEU A 277 -1.24 -7.90 -20.11
C LEU A 277 0.21 -7.44 -20.35
N PHE A 278 1.19 -8.34 -20.29
CA PHE A 278 2.59 -8.06 -20.62
C PHE A 278 2.87 -8.27 -22.13
N VAL A 279 2.25 -9.28 -22.76
CA VAL A 279 2.42 -9.65 -24.18
C VAL A 279 1.56 -8.82 -25.14
N GLU A 280 0.39 -8.33 -24.73
CA GLU A 280 -0.52 -7.49 -25.57
C GLU A 280 0.13 -6.21 -26.13
N ASP A 281 1.21 -5.73 -25.50
CA ASP A 281 2.03 -4.63 -26.02
C ASP A 281 3.01 -5.17 -27.07
N ARG A 282 2.54 -5.31 -28.33
CA ARG A 282 3.27 -5.82 -29.52
C ARG A 282 4.60 -5.10 -29.86
N ALA A 283 5.07 -4.21 -29.01
CA ALA A 283 6.35 -3.55 -29.14
C ALA A 283 7.49 -4.50 -28.76
N GLN A 284 8.38 -4.74 -29.72
CA GLN A 284 9.53 -5.63 -29.59
C GLN A 284 10.48 -5.22 -28.44
N MET A 285 11.30 -6.18 -28.00
CA MET A 285 12.39 -6.00 -27.05
C MET A 285 13.70 -6.10 -27.83
N ASP A 286 14.48 -5.02 -27.86
CA ASP A 286 15.76 -4.97 -28.57
C ASP A 286 16.88 -5.52 -27.67
N LEU A 287 17.48 -6.65 -28.07
CA LEU A 287 18.65 -7.27 -27.42
C LEU A 287 19.97 -6.72 -28.01
N GLY A 288 19.98 -5.44 -28.38
CA GLY A 288 21.17 -4.74 -28.86
C GLY A 288 22.28 -4.61 -27.81
N SER A 289 23.37 -3.94 -28.20
CA SER A 289 24.53 -3.74 -27.31
C SER A 289 24.16 -3.08 -25.98
N TRP A 290 24.97 -3.29 -24.93
CA TRP A 290 24.81 -2.62 -23.63
C TRP A 290 24.57 -1.10 -23.76
N GLU A 291 25.28 -0.44 -24.66
CA GLU A 291 25.15 1.00 -24.91
C GLU A 291 23.75 1.43 -25.40
N MET A 292 22.99 0.51 -26.03
CA MET A 292 21.59 0.69 -26.43
C MET A 292 20.64 0.33 -25.27
N ALA A 293 20.78 -0.85 -24.68
CA ALA A 293 19.95 -1.28 -23.54
C ALA A 293 20.00 -0.27 -22.37
N ARG A 294 21.18 0.30 -22.11
CA ARG A 294 21.41 1.34 -21.10
C ARG A 294 20.76 2.69 -21.46
N GLN A 295 20.60 3.02 -22.74
CA GLN A 295 19.82 4.20 -23.15
C GLN A 295 18.33 3.99 -22.91
N GLU A 296 17.81 2.77 -23.08
CA GLU A 296 16.40 2.46 -22.78
C GLU A 296 16.06 2.43 -21.29
N LEU A 297 17.05 2.13 -20.42
CA LEU A 297 16.96 2.32 -18.96
C LEU A 297 16.93 3.81 -18.54
N GLY A 298 17.15 4.73 -19.49
CA GLY A 298 17.28 6.17 -19.29
C GLY A 298 15.96 6.88 -18.98
N ASP A 299 15.97 7.62 -17.85
CA ASP A 299 15.23 8.88 -17.60
C ASP A 299 15.33 9.29 -16.11
N MET A 300 15.70 8.39 -15.20
CA MET A 300 15.87 8.71 -13.77
C MET A 300 17.32 8.83 -13.26
N TYR A 301 18.30 8.14 -13.86
CA TYR A 301 19.73 8.27 -13.57
C TYR A 301 20.52 7.68 -14.75
N THR A 302 21.36 8.48 -15.40
CA THR A 302 22.16 8.09 -16.58
C THR A 302 23.64 8.45 -16.41
N GLY A 303 24.24 8.08 -15.27
CA GLY A 303 25.68 8.14 -15.07
C GLY A 303 26.43 7.30 -16.12
N ARG A 304 27.47 7.86 -16.76
CA ARG A 304 28.49 7.06 -17.47
C ARG A 304 29.34 6.33 -16.44
N GLU A 305 29.42 5.00 -16.54
CA GLU A 305 30.48 4.08 -16.06
C GLU A 305 31.03 4.24 -14.61
N GLU A 306 30.50 5.10 -13.73
CA GLU A 306 30.82 5.26 -12.29
C GLU A 306 32.18 4.72 -11.75
N GLN A 307 33.30 5.11 -12.38
CA GLN A 307 34.52 5.42 -11.63
C GLN A 307 34.18 6.41 -10.51
N LYS A 308 34.90 6.35 -9.37
CA LYS A 308 34.62 7.16 -8.17
C LYS A 308 34.52 8.68 -8.40
N ALA A 309 35.03 9.18 -9.53
CA ALA A 309 34.35 10.24 -10.28
C ALA A 309 34.84 10.28 -11.74
N TYR A 310 34.02 10.79 -12.65
CA TYR A 310 34.40 11.01 -14.05
C TYR A 310 35.32 12.21 -14.20
N LYS A 311 36.21 12.11 -15.17
CA LYS A 311 36.77 13.30 -15.81
C LYS A 311 35.64 14.01 -16.57
N VAL A 312 35.22 15.16 -16.07
CA VAL A 312 34.17 15.97 -16.69
C VAL A 312 34.73 16.71 -17.92
N SER A 313 33.93 16.77 -18.99
CA SER A 313 34.08 17.67 -20.13
C SER A 313 32.88 18.61 -20.26
N TRP A 314 33.11 19.78 -20.87
CA TRP A 314 32.08 20.79 -21.12
C TRP A 314 30.89 20.19 -21.88
N LYS A 315 31.16 19.38 -22.92
CA LYS A 315 30.14 18.70 -23.72
C LYS A 315 29.18 17.83 -22.88
N ALA A 316 29.66 17.26 -21.77
CA ALA A 316 28.83 16.41 -20.91
C ALA A 316 27.90 17.22 -19.98
N ILE A 317 28.30 18.43 -19.58
CA ILE A 317 27.53 19.27 -18.64
C ILE A 317 26.71 20.37 -19.32
N ALA A 318 27.10 20.79 -20.54
CA ALA A 318 26.46 21.91 -21.26
C ALA A 318 24.92 21.85 -21.34
N PRO A 319 24.25 20.69 -21.53
CA PRO A 319 22.78 20.63 -21.54
C PRO A 319 22.11 20.95 -20.20
N HIS A 320 22.84 20.86 -19.08
CA HIS A 320 22.32 21.02 -17.72
C HIS A 320 22.72 22.34 -17.07
N VAL A 321 23.62 23.10 -17.72
CA VAL A 321 24.08 24.42 -17.27
C VAL A 321 23.03 25.49 -17.62
N PRO A 322 22.62 26.36 -16.68
CA PRO A 322 21.69 27.45 -16.96
C PRO A 322 22.23 28.44 -18.00
N GLY A 323 21.34 29.13 -18.69
CA GLY A 323 21.68 30.21 -19.62
C GLY A 323 22.35 31.43 -18.94
N PRO A 324 22.96 32.34 -19.71
CA PRO A 324 23.58 33.55 -19.17
C PRO A 324 22.61 34.40 -18.33
N GLY A 325 22.90 34.53 -17.03
CA GLY A 325 22.06 35.26 -16.08
C GLY A 325 20.94 34.43 -15.43
N GLU A 326 20.80 33.15 -15.78
CA GLU A 326 19.85 32.25 -15.13
C GLU A 326 20.38 31.68 -13.80
N ALA A 327 21.69 31.55 -13.63
CA ALA A 327 22.29 30.98 -12.43
C ALA A 327 22.35 31.96 -11.26
N GLY A 328 21.99 31.48 -10.05
CA GLY A 328 22.01 32.27 -8.82
C GLY A 328 21.12 33.51 -8.88
N ARG A 329 20.02 33.45 -9.64
CA ARG A 329 19.07 34.55 -9.84
C ARG A 329 18.07 34.73 -8.69
N ILE A 330 17.84 33.67 -7.91
CA ILE A 330 16.93 33.66 -6.76
C ILE A 330 17.74 33.68 -5.47
N ASP A 331 17.59 34.70 -4.62
CA ASP A 331 18.21 34.73 -3.30
C ASP A 331 17.51 33.72 -2.37
N LEU A 332 18.23 32.66 -2.00
CA LEU A 332 17.71 31.57 -1.17
C LEU A 332 17.21 32.07 0.20
N GLY A 333 17.80 33.13 0.76
CA GLY A 333 17.36 33.74 2.03
C GLY A 333 15.98 34.39 1.93
N THR A 334 15.54 34.74 0.72
CA THR A 334 14.20 35.32 0.48
C THR A 334 13.12 34.27 0.32
N THR A 335 13.45 33.06 -0.17
CA THR A 335 12.49 31.98 -0.48
C THR A 335 12.29 30.97 0.65
N VAL A 336 13.32 30.63 1.44
CA VAL A 336 13.17 29.66 2.55
C VAL A 336 12.15 30.09 3.61
N ASP A 337 11.70 29.15 4.44
CA ASP A 337 10.92 29.48 5.63
C ASP A 337 11.67 30.51 6.52
N PRO A 338 10.97 31.52 7.10
CA PRO A 338 11.59 32.51 7.98
C PRO A 338 12.40 31.94 9.14
N LEU A 339 12.10 30.72 9.63
CA LEU A 339 12.86 30.02 10.67
C LEU A 339 14.21 29.49 10.15
N LEU A 340 14.32 29.15 8.87
CA LEU A 340 15.56 28.65 8.26
C LEU A 340 16.46 29.78 7.73
N ARG A 341 15.90 30.98 7.47
CA ARG A 341 16.65 32.15 6.97
C ARG A 341 17.97 32.42 7.70
N PRO A 342 18.08 32.42 9.05
CA PRO A 342 19.34 32.70 9.72
C PRO A 342 20.46 31.74 9.33
N TYR A 343 20.14 30.45 9.13
CA TYR A 343 21.10 29.40 8.75
C TYR A 343 21.51 29.51 7.27
N VAL A 344 20.64 30.04 6.40
CA VAL A 344 20.99 30.37 5.01
C VAL A 344 21.82 31.65 4.93
N GLU A 345 21.56 32.61 5.81
CA GLU A 345 22.28 33.89 5.84
C GLU A 345 23.67 33.80 6.47
N ASP A 346 23.86 32.94 7.48
CA ASP A 346 25.09 32.82 8.27
C ASP A 346 25.61 31.38 8.42
N PRO A 347 26.71 31.00 7.73
CA PRO A 347 27.30 29.67 7.85
C PRO A 347 27.87 29.36 9.23
N GLU A 348 28.23 30.36 10.04
CA GLU A 348 28.81 30.13 11.37
C GLU A 348 27.81 29.51 12.36
N LEU A 349 26.49 29.58 12.07
CA LEU A 349 25.46 28.87 12.83
C LEU A 349 25.43 27.36 12.57
N LEU A 350 25.99 26.91 11.46
CA LEU A 350 26.08 25.50 11.09
C LEU A 350 27.52 24.94 11.22
N ARG A 351 28.53 25.80 11.17
CA ARG A 351 29.95 25.42 11.22
C ARG A 351 30.29 24.52 12.42
N ILE A 352 30.97 23.41 12.15
CA ILE A 352 31.60 22.57 13.17
C ILE A 352 32.78 23.36 13.75
N PRO A 353 32.85 23.59 15.08
CA PRO A 353 33.96 24.31 15.70
C PRO A 353 35.33 23.69 15.38
N ASP A 354 36.33 24.53 15.08
CA ASP A 354 37.69 24.11 14.70
C ASP A 354 38.37 23.15 15.69
N HIS A 355 37.93 23.10 16.95
CA HIS A 355 38.46 22.21 17.99
C HIS A 355 37.83 20.80 17.97
N GLU A 356 36.67 20.62 17.35
CA GLU A 356 36.00 19.32 17.17
C GLU A 356 36.53 18.57 15.93
N LEU A 357 37.09 19.30 14.96
CA LEU A 357 37.72 18.70 13.78
C LEU A 357 39.08 18.10 14.14
N SER A 358 39.30 16.81 13.90
CA SER A 358 40.58 16.13 14.15
C SER A 358 41.68 16.68 13.25
N GLU A 359 41.48 16.63 11.94
CA GLU A 359 42.39 17.09 10.89
C GLU A 359 41.73 18.14 9.98
N ALA A 360 42.53 18.82 9.14
CA ALA A 360 41.98 19.65 8.07
C ALA A 360 41.40 18.74 6.96
N PRO A 361 40.18 18.99 6.45
CA PRO A 361 39.58 18.12 5.44
C PRO A 361 40.43 17.99 4.18
N LEU A 362 40.56 16.76 3.67
CA LEU A 362 41.16 16.52 2.35
C LEU A 362 40.27 17.12 1.26
N THR A 363 40.78 18.12 0.55
CA THR A 363 40.03 18.80 -0.52
C THR A 363 39.95 17.89 -1.75
N ALA A 364 38.75 17.57 -2.22
CA ALA A 364 38.55 16.71 -3.39
C ALA A 364 39.16 17.35 -4.67
N PRO A 365 39.96 16.63 -5.47
CA PRO A 365 40.52 17.17 -6.70
C PRO A 365 39.43 17.39 -7.77
N ALA A 366 39.54 18.48 -8.54
CA ALA A 366 38.68 18.70 -9.71
C ALA A 366 39.02 17.70 -10.83
N LEU A 367 38.12 16.75 -11.08
CA LEU A 367 38.30 15.66 -12.05
C LEU A 367 37.74 16.05 -13.43
N VAL A 368 38.64 16.27 -14.37
CA VAL A 368 38.37 16.84 -15.70
C VAL A 368 39.31 16.23 -16.74
N GLU A 369 38.91 16.22 -18.01
CA GLU A 369 39.63 15.50 -19.07
C GLU A 369 41.07 16.01 -19.25
N SER A 370 41.25 17.33 -19.20
CA SER A 370 42.55 18.01 -19.23
C SER A 370 42.49 19.37 -18.49
N ASP A 371 43.64 20.04 -18.34
CA ASP A 371 43.67 21.42 -17.83
C ASP A 371 43.01 22.41 -18.81
N TRP A 372 43.11 22.16 -20.12
CA TRP A 372 42.38 22.94 -21.12
C TRP A 372 40.88 22.76 -20.98
N GLU A 373 40.41 21.52 -20.75
CA GLU A 373 38.99 21.25 -20.52
C GLU A 373 38.48 21.95 -19.25
N PHE A 374 39.31 22.02 -18.20
CA PHE A 374 39.01 22.81 -17.00
C PHE A 374 38.86 24.30 -17.31
N ASP A 375 39.80 24.87 -18.07
CA ASP A 375 39.75 26.27 -18.49
C ASP A 375 38.48 26.57 -19.31
N VAL A 376 38.07 25.66 -20.20
CA VAL A 376 36.82 25.77 -21.00
C VAL A 376 35.58 25.68 -20.11
N ILE A 377 35.51 24.71 -19.19
CA ILE A 377 34.39 24.58 -18.23
C ILE A 377 34.27 25.84 -17.38
N VAL A 378 35.38 26.34 -16.84
CA VAL A 378 35.37 27.55 -16.00
C VAL A 378 34.94 28.78 -16.81
N GLU A 379 35.39 28.93 -18.05
CA GLU A 379 34.96 30.06 -18.90
C GLU A 379 33.44 30.06 -19.13
N HIS A 380 32.85 28.92 -19.49
CA HIS A 380 31.40 28.84 -19.74
C HIS A 380 30.57 28.94 -18.44
N LEU A 381 31.06 28.40 -17.31
CA LEU A 381 30.37 28.54 -16.02
C LEU A 381 30.47 29.97 -15.46
N VAL A 382 31.50 30.74 -15.83
CA VAL A 382 31.58 32.19 -15.57
C VAL A 382 30.60 32.96 -16.47
N GLU A 383 30.46 32.59 -17.76
CA GLU A 383 29.45 33.17 -18.66
C GLU A 383 28.00 32.91 -18.19
N ALA A 384 27.72 31.70 -17.70
CA ALA A 384 26.42 31.35 -17.09
C ALA A 384 26.15 32.11 -15.79
N GLY A 385 27.19 32.66 -15.14
CA GLY A 385 27.11 33.31 -13.84
C GLY A 385 27.13 32.34 -12.64
N MET A 386 27.41 31.05 -12.88
CA MET A 386 27.58 30.03 -11.83
C MET A 386 28.91 30.20 -11.08
N PHE A 387 29.98 30.56 -11.78
CA PHE A 387 31.33 30.72 -11.22
C PHE A 387 31.82 32.17 -11.24
N GLU A 388 32.70 32.50 -10.32
CA GLU A 388 33.51 33.71 -10.30
C GLU A 388 34.95 33.40 -9.83
N ARG A 389 35.85 34.38 -9.83
CA ARG A 389 37.20 34.20 -9.26
C ARG A 389 37.14 34.23 -7.73
N GLU A 390 37.94 33.41 -7.07
CA GLU A 390 38.17 33.52 -5.62
C GLU A 390 38.64 34.92 -5.17
N VAL A 391 38.34 35.24 -3.92
CA VAL A 391 38.93 36.35 -3.18
C VAL A 391 39.68 35.72 -2.00
N GLU A 392 41.01 35.75 -2.00
CA GLU A 392 41.84 34.97 -1.07
C GLU A 392 41.55 35.26 0.42
N ASP A 393 41.16 36.49 0.74
CA ASP A 393 40.79 36.92 2.09
C ASP A 393 39.40 36.41 2.54
N GLU A 394 38.53 36.03 1.59
CA GLU A 394 37.21 35.46 1.87
C GLU A 394 37.24 33.92 1.97
N THR A 395 38.29 33.26 1.45
CA THR A 395 38.41 31.79 1.46
C THR A 395 38.49 31.24 2.89
N LEU A 396 37.68 30.21 3.18
CA LEU A 396 37.58 29.63 4.53
C LEU A 396 38.94 29.18 5.06
N ARG A 397 39.20 29.47 6.34
CA ARG A 397 40.35 28.97 7.08
C ARG A 397 39.91 28.10 8.25
N ILE A 398 40.54 26.93 8.37
CA ILE A 398 40.36 25.97 9.46
C ILE A 398 41.73 25.78 10.11
N LYS A 399 41.83 26.01 11.43
CA LYS A 399 43.09 26.03 12.19
C LYS A 399 44.18 26.91 11.52
N GLY A 400 43.76 28.00 10.87
CA GLY A 400 44.62 28.94 10.14
C GLY A 400 44.96 28.56 8.69
N VAL A 401 44.75 27.31 8.29
CA VAL A 401 45.02 26.79 6.94
C VAL A 401 43.84 27.11 6.02
N PRO A 402 44.05 27.69 4.81
CA PRO A 402 42.98 27.90 3.85
C PRO A 402 42.51 26.56 3.27
N VAL A 403 41.20 26.28 3.35
CA VAL A 403 40.58 25.03 2.90
C VAL A 403 39.65 25.32 1.71
N PRO A 404 40.12 25.16 0.46
CA PRO A 404 39.26 25.26 -0.70
C PRO A 404 38.29 24.06 -0.76
N TYR A 405 37.00 24.36 -0.63
CA TYR A 405 35.85 23.44 -0.66
C TYR A 405 35.68 22.60 0.61
N ALA A 406 34.82 23.08 1.51
CA ALA A 406 34.72 22.58 2.90
C ALA A 406 33.28 22.23 3.33
N THR A 407 32.46 21.66 2.44
CA THR A 407 31.03 21.40 2.73
C THR A 407 30.80 20.33 3.81
N SER A 408 31.81 19.53 4.15
CA SER A 408 31.79 18.57 5.26
C SER A 408 32.00 19.18 6.65
N THR A 409 32.25 20.50 6.75
CA THR A 409 32.55 21.16 8.04
C THR A 409 31.37 21.94 8.61
N VAL A 410 30.15 21.61 8.18
CA VAL A 410 28.88 22.17 8.69
C VAL A 410 27.97 21.04 9.17
N ARG A 411 27.32 21.23 10.31
CA ARG A 411 26.34 20.31 10.89
C ARG A 411 25.04 20.33 10.10
N VAL A 412 24.35 19.20 10.07
CA VAL A 412 23.00 19.08 9.53
C VAL A 412 22.00 19.35 10.67
N PRO A 413 21.19 20.42 10.62
CA PRO A 413 19.98 20.51 11.43
C PRO A 413 19.10 19.34 11.01
N GLY A 414 18.58 18.56 11.96
CA GLY A 414 17.84 17.33 11.67
C GLY A 414 16.51 17.58 10.96
N VAL A 415 16.54 17.76 9.65
CA VAL A 415 15.38 17.77 8.76
C VAL A 415 15.29 16.40 8.11
N ARG A 416 14.14 15.74 8.26
CA ARG A 416 13.93 14.36 7.77
C ARG A 416 13.47 14.42 6.31
N ALA A 417 14.40 14.31 5.38
CA ALA A 417 14.07 13.99 3.99
C ALA A 417 13.51 12.56 3.88
N PHE A 418 12.59 12.34 2.92
CA PHE A 418 12.39 11.11 2.10
C PHE A 418 10.95 11.07 1.51
N VAL A 419 10.78 10.26 0.45
CA VAL A 419 9.49 10.03 -0.24
C VAL A 419 8.70 8.92 0.47
N GLY A 420 7.49 9.23 0.93
CA GLY A 420 6.61 8.31 1.65
C GLY A 420 5.49 7.71 0.80
N GLU A 421 4.95 6.57 1.22
CA GLU A 421 3.84 5.88 0.55
C GLU A 421 2.47 6.55 0.81
N HIS A 422 1.64 6.64 -0.23
CA HIS A 422 0.25 7.11 -0.14
C HIS A 422 -0.73 5.97 0.13
N ASP A 423 -0.93 5.62 1.41
CA ASP A 423 -2.06 4.78 1.87
C ASP A 423 -3.30 5.64 2.18
N SER A 424 -3.85 6.33 1.17
CA SER A 424 -5.16 7.01 1.30
C SER A 424 -6.30 5.99 1.16
N PRO A 425 -7.33 5.99 2.03
CA PRO A 425 -8.48 5.11 1.85
C PRO A 425 -9.32 5.54 0.64
N PHE A 426 -9.59 4.61 -0.28
CA PHE A 426 -10.45 4.84 -1.45
C PHE A 426 -11.82 4.16 -1.30
N LEU A 427 -12.87 4.81 -1.81
CA LEU A 427 -14.19 4.19 -1.97
C LEU A 427 -14.26 3.45 -3.32
N GLU A 428 -15.08 2.40 -3.42
CA GLU A 428 -15.08 1.42 -4.54
C GLU A 428 -15.27 2.03 -5.95
N ASP A 429 -15.85 3.22 -6.09
CA ASP A 429 -16.02 3.93 -7.36
C ASP A 429 -15.37 5.34 -7.37
N GLU A 430 -14.22 5.46 -6.71
CA GLU A 430 -13.27 6.58 -6.84
C GLU A 430 -12.08 6.22 -7.75
N VAL A 431 -11.43 7.23 -8.33
CA VAL A 431 -10.16 7.12 -9.05
C VAL A 431 -9.23 8.25 -8.63
N ILE A 432 -7.92 8.01 -8.68
CA ILE A 432 -6.89 9.01 -8.40
C ILE A 432 -6.38 9.56 -9.74
N LEU A 433 -6.19 10.88 -9.83
CA LEU A 433 -5.40 11.52 -10.85
C LEU A 433 -4.13 12.07 -10.19
N ALA A 434 -2.97 11.68 -10.74
CA ALA A 434 -1.68 12.19 -10.32
C ALA A 434 -1.26 13.34 -11.24
N TYR A 435 -0.87 14.44 -10.62
CA TYR A 435 -0.42 15.68 -11.25
C TYR A 435 0.99 15.98 -10.75
N ALA A 436 1.90 16.40 -11.63
CA ALA A 436 3.30 16.68 -11.26
C ALA A 436 3.82 17.97 -11.90
N GLU A 437 4.73 18.65 -11.18
CA GLU A 437 5.54 19.77 -11.64
C GLU A 437 7.00 19.53 -11.25
N ASP A 438 7.95 19.81 -12.15
CA ASP A 438 9.39 19.74 -11.88
C ASP A 438 10.06 21.09 -12.17
N VAL A 439 11.08 21.45 -11.39
CA VAL A 439 11.76 22.74 -11.42
C VAL A 439 13.04 22.68 -12.26
N ARG A 440 13.05 23.45 -13.36
CA ARG A 440 14.16 23.55 -14.29
C ARG A 440 15.42 24.11 -13.59
N HIS A 441 16.54 23.38 -13.70
CA HIS A 441 17.83 23.72 -13.08
C HIS A 441 17.77 23.98 -11.56
N CYS A 442 16.87 23.30 -10.81
CA CYS A 442 16.47 23.62 -9.44
C CYS A 442 17.58 24.12 -8.49
N PHE A 443 18.71 23.43 -8.33
CA PHE A 443 19.78 23.90 -7.44
C PHE A 443 20.52 25.15 -7.94
N HIS A 444 20.70 25.28 -9.26
CA HIS A 444 21.57 26.29 -9.85
C HIS A 444 20.92 27.67 -9.98
N ILE A 445 19.59 27.76 -9.95
CA ILE A 445 18.86 29.04 -9.94
C ILE A 445 18.95 29.77 -8.59
N PHE A 446 19.21 29.06 -7.49
CA PHE A 446 19.37 29.66 -6.15
C PHE A 446 20.78 30.16 -5.89
N ALA A 447 20.88 31.33 -5.24
CA ALA A 447 22.10 31.91 -4.70
C ALA A 447 22.07 31.88 -3.17
N PRO A 448 23.08 31.31 -2.50
CA PRO A 448 23.27 31.45 -1.05
C PRO A 448 23.79 32.84 -0.68
N SER A 449 23.69 33.20 0.60
CA SER A 449 24.23 34.46 1.15
C SER A 449 25.73 34.61 0.83
N ALA A 450 26.16 35.87 0.64
CA ALA A 450 27.56 36.21 0.36
C ALA A 450 28.55 35.67 1.41
N LYS A 451 28.11 35.39 2.65
CA LYS A 451 28.97 34.77 3.68
C LYS A 451 29.41 33.34 3.32
N TRP A 452 28.64 32.60 2.51
CA TRP A 452 28.98 31.23 2.09
C TRP A 452 30.09 31.16 1.03
N ARG A 453 30.43 32.28 0.38
CA ARG A 453 31.43 32.36 -0.70
C ARG A 453 32.76 31.70 -0.34
N GLY A 454 33.22 31.87 0.89
CA GLY A 454 34.48 31.29 1.38
C GLY A 454 34.51 29.75 1.41
N TYR A 455 33.33 29.11 1.48
CA TYR A 455 33.18 27.66 1.63
C TYR A 455 33.15 26.93 0.27
N PHE A 456 32.86 27.65 -0.82
CA PHE A 456 32.62 27.09 -2.17
C PHE A 456 33.73 27.43 -3.19
N VAL A 457 34.99 27.53 -2.73
CA VAL A 457 36.16 27.76 -3.59
C VAL A 457 36.77 26.42 -4.01
N LEU A 458 36.91 26.14 -5.31
CA LEU A 458 37.55 24.91 -5.81
C LEU A 458 39.07 24.93 -5.61
N ASN A 459 39.71 23.77 -5.46
CA ASN A 459 41.16 23.72 -5.18
C ASN A 459 42.06 23.95 -6.42
N LYS A 460 41.57 23.63 -7.62
CA LYS A 460 42.30 23.71 -8.88
C LYS A 460 42.29 25.13 -9.48
N LEU A 461 43.45 25.59 -9.95
CA LEU A 461 43.61 26.88 -10.65
C LEU A 461 43.13 26.77 -12.10
N ALA A 462 42.43 27.80 -12.58
CA ALA A 462 42.13 28.04 -13.99
C ALA A 462 42.90 29.27 -14.50
N ARG A 463 43.06 29.40 -15.83
CA ARG A 463 43.70 30.56 -16.46
C ARG A 463 42.94 31.85 -16.16
N GLY A 464 43.69 32.93 -16.01
CA GLY A 464 43.11 34.24 -15.70
C GLY A 464 42.09 34.74 -16.72
N SER A 465 42.26 34.39 -17.99
CA SER A 465 41.33 34.75 -19.08
C SER A 465 39.92 34.19 -18.89
N CYS A 466 39.77 33.01 -18.29
CA CYS A 466 38.49 32.32 -18.13
C CYS A 466 37.52 33.08 -17.22
N PHE A 467 38.03 33.91 -16.32
CA PHE A 467 37.22 34.69 -15.36
C PHE A 467 36.63 35.99 -15.92
N LYS A 468 37.04 36.41 -17.12
CA LYS A 468 36.57 37.62 -17.81
C LYS A 468 36.65 38.93 -17.00
N ASP A 469 37.45 38.94 -15.94
CA ASP A 469 37.62 40.04 -14.98
C ASP A 469 38.81 40.97 -15.31
N GLY A 470 39.43 40.78 -16.47
CA GLY A 470 40.62 41.51 -16.93
C GLY A 470 41.94 41.09 -16.28
N ARG A 471 41.95 40.16 -15.31
CA ARG A 471 43.18 39.73 -14.62
C ARG A 471 43.82 38.52 -15.31
N ARG A 472 45.08 38.66 -15.75
CA ARG A 472 45.80 37.59 -16.45
C ARG A 472 46.37 36.48 -15.56
N ALA A 473 46.51 36.73 -14.26
CA ALA A 473 47.00 35.72 -13.31
C ALA A 473 46.01 34.54 -13.22
N PRO A 474 46.49 33.29 -13.06
CA PRO A 474 45.62 32.17 -12.67
C PRO A 474 44.88 32.47 -11.37
N GLY A 475 43.77 31.77 -11.13
CA GLY A 475 43.01 31.84 -9.88
C GLY A 475 42.06 30.67 -9.73
N ARG A 476 41.56 30.41 -8.53
CA ARG A 476 40.57 29.34 -8.32
C ARG A 476 39.15 29.82 -8.67
N PRO A 477 38.32 28.94 -9.26
CA PRO A 477 36.90 29.18 -9.38
C PRO A 477 36.20 29.09 -8.03
N ARG A 478 35.24 29.99 -7.82
CA ARG A 478 34.31 30.02 -6.69
C ARG A 478 32.89 29.84 -7.21
N VAL A 479 32.12 28.95 -6.58
CA VAL A 479 30.70 28.74 -6.94
C VAL A 479 29.84 29.85 -6.31
N LYS A 480 29.00 30.47 -7.12
CA LYS A 480 28.07 31.56 -6.76
C LYS A 480 26.62 31.07 -6.62
N SER A 481 26.22 30.05 -7.37
CA SER A 481 24.95 29.33 -7.16
C SER A 481 25.07 28.31 -6.02
N ALA A 482 23.96 27.78 -5.53
CA ALA A 482 23.98 26.73 -4.53
C ALA A 482 24.54 25.40 -5.12
N PRO A 483 25.58 24.80 -4.51
CA PRO A 483 26.14 23.54 -4.99
C PRO A 483 25.46 22.32 -4.36
N ILE A 484 25.19 21.28 -5.17
CA ILE A 484 24.55 20.02 -4.72
C ILE A 484 25.35 19.33 -3.59
N GLY A 485 26.67 19.50 -3.56
CA GLY A 485 27.54 18.96 -2.51
C GLY A 485 27.52 19.71 -1.17
N TRP A 486 26.64 20.71 -0.98
CA TRP A 486 26.41 21.38 0.29
C TRP A 486 25.40 20.58 1.14
N SER A 487 25.84 20.08 2.29
CA SER A 487 25.10 19.15 3.17
C SER A 487 23.69 19.58 3.61
N ASN A 488 23.30 20.84 3.43
CA ASN A 488 22.00 21.40 3.84
C ASN A 488 21.14 21.90 2.65
N ILE A 489 21.63 21.84 1.41
CA ILE A 489 20.96 22.52 0.30
C ILE A 489 19.59 21.92 -0.01
N VAL A 490 19.46 20.59 0.13
CA VAL A 490 18.20 19.86 -0.07
C VAL A 490 17.10 20.43 0.82
N ASP A 491 17.40 20.63 2.11
CA ASP A 491 16.45 21.17 3.10
C ASP A 491 16.01 22.60 2.76
N PHE A 492 16.94 23.45 2.31
CA PHE A 492 16.66 24.84 1.97
C PHE A 492 15.88 24.98 0.65
N VAL A 493 16.19 24.15 -0.35
CA VAL A 493 15.45 24.12 -1.63
C VAL A 493 14.04 23.59 -1.40
N GLN A 494 13.88 22.47 -0.68
CA GLN A 494 12.57 21.92 -0.37
C GLN A 494 11.74 22.89 0.49
N SER A 495 12.32 23.50 1.53
CA SER A 495 11.63 24.52 2.34
C SER A 495 11.16 25.72 1.49
N SER A 496 11.96 26.13 0.51
CA SER A 496 11.56 27.20 -0.43
C SER A 496 10.33 26.81 -1.24
N LEU A 497 10.27 25.56 -1.73
CA LEU A 497 9.18 25.09 -2.58
C LEU A 497 7.91 24.72 -1.78
N GLU A 498 8.02 24.16 -0.58
CA GLU A 498 6.90 24.01 0.36
C GLU A 498 6.30 25.38 0.73
N ARG A 499 7.14 26.42 0.90
CA ARG A 499 6.68 27.79 1.14
C ARG A 499 6.00 28.40 -0.09
N MET A 500 6.48 28.11 -1.30
CA MET A 500 5.79 28.50 -2.54
C MET A 500 4.43 27.79 -2.68
N GLY A 501 4.33 26.50 -2.35
CA GLY A 501 3.07 25.76 -2.25
C GLY A 501 2.09 26.39 -1.27
N SER A 502 2.56 26.73 -0.07
CA SER A 502 1.76 27.42 0.95
C SER A 502 1.23 28.77 0.43
N LEU A 503 2.05 29.53 -0.31
CA LEU A 503 1.62 30.78 -0.95
C LEU A 503 0.63 30.57 -2.10
N ALA A 504 0.70 29.43 -2.80
CA ALA A 504 -0.27 29.03 -3.82
C ALA A 504 -1.62 28.55 -3.23
N GLY A 505 -1.71 28.48 -1.90
CA GLY A 505 -2.91 28.03 -1.19
C GLY A 505 -2.99 26.51 -1.00
N VAL A 506 -1.87 25.79 -1.12
CA VAL A 506 -1.79 24.38 -0.73
C VAL A 506 -1.93 24.27 0.79
N PRO A 507 -2.97 23.59 1.32
CA PRO A 507 -3.17 23.46 2.76
C PRO A 507 -2.17 22.48 3.38
N ALA A 508 -1.45 22.92 4.41
CA ALA A 508 -0.41 22.13 5.07
C ALA A 508 -0.95 20.81 5.66
N GLU A 509 -2.20 20.79 6.12
CA GLU A 509 -2.89 19.58 6.61
C GLU A 509 -3.24 18.56 5.51
N ARG A 510 -2.83 18.81 4.25
CA ARG A 510 -2.94 17.88 3.12
C ARG A 510 -1.61 17.59 2.43
N VAL A 511 -0.51 18.17 2.92
CA VAL A 511 0.83 17.81 2.45
C VAL A 511 1.22 16.52 3.17
N VAL A 512 1.43 15.45 2.40
CA VAL A 512 1.88 14.16 2.90
C VAL A 512 3.40 14.21 3.07
N ARG A 513 3.87 13.74 4.22
CA ARG A 513 5.28 13.76 4.63
C ARG A 513 5.70 12.39 5.15
N MET A 514 6.91 11.95 4.80
CA MET A 514 7.39 10.66 5.26
C MET A 514 7.63 10.64 6.78
N GLY A 515 7.12 9.59 7.43
CA GLY A 515 7.19 9.43 8.89
C GLY A 515 6.08 10.15 9.65
N GLU A 516 5.25 10.96 8.99
CA GLU A 516 4.01 11.50 9.55
C GLU A 516 2.82 10.62 9.13
N PRO A 517 1.78 10.46 9.98
CA PRO A 517 0.58 9.74 9.60
C PRO A 517 -0.22 10.52 8.54
N VAL A 518 -0.74 9.81 7.53
CA VAL A 518 -1.61 10.41 6.49
C VAL A 518 -2.78 11.17 7.15
N PRO A 519 -3.11 12.40 6.70
CA PRO A 519 -4.16 13.21 7.32
C PRO A 519 -5.51 12.49 7.43
N LEU A 520 -6.04 12.38 8.66
CA LEU A 520 -7.35 11.75 8.96
C LEU A 520 -8.54 12.66 8.58
N LEU A 521 -8.54 13.13 7.34
CA LEU A 521 -9.56 14.01 6.79
C LEU A 521 -10.82 13.23 6.37
N PRO A 522 -11.99 13.89 6.23
CA PRO A 522 -13.17 13.26 5.69
C PRO A 522 -12.91 12.76 4.26
N LEU A 523 -13.36 11.55 3.93
CA LEU A 523 -13.35 11.01 2.56
C LEU A 523 -14.44 11.67 1.70
N SER A 524 -14.31 12.99 1.50
CA SER A 524 -15.09 13.71 0.50
C SER A 524 -14.57 13.40 -0.89
N THR A 525 -15.47 13.46 -1.86
CA THR A 525 -15.16 13.38 -3.29
C THR A 525 -15.69 14.67 -3.95
N PRO A 526 -14.87 15.46 -4.66
CA PRO A 526 -13.42 15.30 -4.81
C PRO A 526 -12.64 15.61 -3.51
N ARG A 527 -11.37 15.19 -3.48
CA ARG A 527 -10.34 15.62 -2.52
C ARG A 527 -8.98 15.61 -3.21
N GLU A 528 -8.10 16.55 -2.87
CA GLU A 528 -6.72 16.58 -3.38
C GLU A 528 -5.75 16.52 -2.18
N ASP A 529 -4.70 15.71 -2.29
CA ASP A 529 -3.58 15.61 -1.34
C ASP A 529 -2.27 15.95 -2.10
N PHE A 530 -1.20 16.35 -1.39
CA PHE A 530 -0.01 16.96 -2.01
C PHE A 530 1.31 16.38 -1.48
N SER A 531 2.38 16.47 -2.27
CA SER A 531 3.75 16.14 -1.88
C SER A 531 4.73 17.17 -2.48
N PHE A 532 5.79 17.47 -1.73
CA PHE A 532 6.92 18.27 -2.21
C PHE A 532 8.20 17.49 -1.91
N TYR A 533 9.05 17.29 -2.91
CA TYR A 533 10.34 16.63 -2.75
C TYR A 533 11.38 17.28 -3.67
N VAL A 534 12.28 18.06 -3.05
CA VAL A 534 13.35 18.79 -3.72
C VAL A 534 12.83 19.61 -4.91
N ASP A 535 13.06 19.18 -6.15
CA ASP A 535 12.65 19.83 -7.39
C ASP A 535 11.22 19.47 -7.85
N ASN A 536 10.62 18.43 -7.29
CA ASN A 536 9.28 17.95 -7.67
C ASN A 536 8.17 18.42 -6.70
N PHE A 537 7.02 18.72 -7.28
CA PHE A 537 5.73 18.80 -6.62
C PHE A 537 4.78 17.79 -7.25
N ASP A 538 4.11 16.99 -6.42
CA ASP A 538 3.03 16.09 -6.84
C ASP A 538 1.71 16.49 -6.16
N SER A 539 0.59 16.33 -6.87
CA SER A 539 -0.74 16.30 -6.27
C SER A 539 -1.56 15.10 -6.73
N PHE A 540 -2.38 14.60 -5.82
CA PHE A 540 -3.17 13.39 -5.97
C PHE A 540 -4.65 13.76 -5.79
N GLU A 541 -5.35 14.03 -6.90
CA GLU A 541 -6.76 14.36 -6.88
C GLU A 541 -7.62 13.10 -6.96
N VAL A 542 -8.31 12.76 -5.87
CA VAL A 542 -9.26 11.67 -5.80
C VAL A 542 -10.64 12.18 -6.20
N ILE A 543 -11.14 11.67 -7.33
CA ILE A 543 -12.41 12.05 -7.94
C ILE A 543 -13.33 10.83 -8.08
N ALA A 544 -14.60 11.05 -8.45
CA ALA A 544 -15.49 9.96 -8.80
C ALA A 544 -15.09 9.36 -10.17
N ALA A 545 -15.18 8.03 -10.32
CA ALA A 545 -14.85 7.37 -11.58
C ALA A 545 -15.67 7.88 -12.78
N SER A 546 -16.92 8.32 -12.55
CA SER A 546 -17.79 8.96 -13.54
C SER A 546 -17.25 10.28 -14.10
N ASP A 547 -16.42 10.95 -13.31
CA ASP A 547 -16.03 12.34 -13.54
C ASP A 547 -14.64 12.42 -14.21
N LYS A 548 -13.95 11.29 -14.42
CA LYS A 548 -12.59 11.20 -14.99
C LYS A 548 -12.40 12.07 -16.25
N GLY A 549 -13.35 12.02 -17.19
CA GLY A 549 -13.31 12.80 -18.43
C GLY A 549 -13.46 14.32 -18.25
N ILE A 550 -13.75 14.81 -17.05
CA ILE A 550 -13.78 16.25 -16.71
C ILE A 550 -12.38 16.76 -16.33
N TYR A 551 -11.49 15.89 -15.85
CA TYR A 551 -10.19 16.26 -15.28
C TYR A 551 -9.00 15.74 -16.12
N GLU A 552 -9.20 14.65 -16.87
CA GLU A 552 -8.18 14.05 -17.73
C GLU A 552 -7.73 15.00 -18.85
N GLY A 553 -6.40 15.11 -19.05
CA GLY A 553 -5.80 15.91 -20.13
C GLY A 553 -5.65 17.41 -19.84
N ARG A 554 -5.94 17.91 -18.63
CA ARG A 554 -5.68 19.30 -18.22
C ARG A 554 -4.95 19.38 -16.86
N PRO A 555 -4.16 20.43 -16.59
CA PRO A 555 -3.58 20.67 -15.26
C PRO A 555 -4.65 20.88 -14.17
N SER A 556 -4.32 20.59 -12.91
CA SER A 556 -5.18 20.88 -11.76
C SER A 556 -5.22 22.38 -11.41
N ASP A 557 -6.28 22.82 -10.73
CA ASP A 557 -6.39 24.21 -10.25
C ASP A 557 -5.23 24.57 -9.28
N SER A 558 -4.72 23.59 -8.54
CA SER A 558 -3.61 23.74 -7.60
C SER A 558 -2.27 23.86 -8.33
N GLN A 559 -2.04 23.07 -9.39
CA GLN A 559 -0.90 23.27 -10.29
C GLN A 559 -0.88 24.67 -10.90
N MET A 560 -2.03 25.17 -11.37
CA MET A 560 -2.10 26.50 -11.99
C MET A 560 -1.73 27.63 -11.01
N LYS A 561 -2.21 27.57 -9.76
CA LYS A 561 -1.81 28.53 -8.71
C LYS A 561 -0.33 28.41 -8.33
N LEU A 562 0.22 27.20 -8.29
CA LEU A 562 1.64 26.99 -8.02
C LEU A 562 2.51 27.63 -9.12
N ARG A 563 2.10 27.49 -10.39
CA ARG A 563 2.76 28.14 -11.54
C ARG A 563 2.72 29.67 -11.45
N GLU A 564 1.63 30.27 -10.98
CA GLU A 564 1.55 31.72 -10.74
C GLU A 564 2.58 32.16 -9.67
N VAL A 565 2.74 31.39 -8.59
CA VAL A 565 3.76 31.67 -7.57
C VAL A 565 5.17 31.47 -8.12
N PHE A 566 5.43 30.38 -8.87
CA PHE A 566 6.73 30.15 -9.51
C PHE A 566 7.13 31.30 -10.44
N GLN A 567 6.19 31.86 -11.21
CA GLN A 567 6.43 33.05 -12.04
C GLN A 567 6.84 34.28 -11.21
N VAL A 568 6.22 34.52 -10.05
CA VAL A 568 6.59 35.64 -9.15
C VAL A 568 8.02 35.51 -8.63
N TRP A 569 8.48 34.28 -8.35
CA TRP A 569 9.84 34.01 -7.87
C TRP A 569 10.84 33.70 -8.99
N ASN A 570 10.44 33.82 -10.26
CA ASN A 570 11.24 33.49 -11.44
C ASN A 570 11.79 32.04 -11.41
N VAL A 571 10.98 31.09 -10.92
CA VAL A 571 11.21 29.65 -10.98
C VAL A 571 10.63 29.13 -12.29
N GLU A 572 11.44 28.41 -13.07
CA GLU A 572 11.01 27.82 -14.34
C GLU A 572 10.65 26.34 -14.19
N ARG A 573 9.73 25.88 -15.03
CA ARG A 573 9.26 24.49 -15.09
C ARG A 573 10.06 23.69 -16.12
N ASP A 574 10.37 22.43 -15.85
CA ASP A 574 10.80 21.50 -16.91
C ASP A 574 9.57 20.93 -17.64
N GLU A 575 9.51 21.13 -18.96
CA GLU A 575 8.38 20.67 -19.77
C GLU A 575 8.41 19.18 -20.10
N ASN A 576 9.57 18.51 -19.97
CA ASN A 576 9.77 17.16 -20.49
C ASN A 576 9.32 16.04 -19.54
N LYS A 577 9.04 16.35 -18.27
CA LYS A 577 8.80 15.36 -17.20
C LYS A 577 7.33 15.18 -16.77
N SER A 578 6.35 15.70 -17.52
CA SER A 578 4.94 15.40 -17.25
C SER A 578 4.57 13.98 -17.67
N GLY A 579 4.81 13.00 -16.78
CA GLY A 579 4.54 11.57 -16.99
C GLY A 579 3.70 10.96 -15.87
N TRP A 580 2.92 9.92 -16.20
CA TRP A 580 2.03 9.25 -15.26
C TRP A 580 2.82 8.39 -14.25
N VAL A 581 2.48 8.48 -12.96
CA VAL A 581 3.06 7.63 -11.91
C VAL A 581 2.52 6.20 -12.01
N GLY A 582 3.27 5.35 -12.70
CA GLY A 582 3.08 3.91 -12.81
C GLY A 582 4.23 3.29 -13.60
N SER A 583 4.74 2.12 -13.22
CA SER A 583 5.93 1.54 -13.87
C SER A 583 5.63 1.22 -15.34
N SER A 584 6.18 2.03 -16.25
CA SER A 584 5.87 1.95 -17.67
C SER A 584 6.23 0.58 -18.23
N ARG A 585 5.45 0.07 -19.20
CA ARG A 585 5.77 -1.18 -19.90
C ARG A 585 7.15 -1.10 -20.55
N LYS A 586 7.52 0.09 -21.07
CA LYS A 586 8.86 0.43 -21.58
C LYS A 586 9.97 0.19 -20.55
N LEU A 587 9.84 0.71 -19.32
CA LEU A 587 10.85 0.52 -18.27
C LEU A 587 11.08 -0.97 -17.96
N ARG A 588 10.00 -1.76 -17.91
CA ARG A 588 10.11 -3.21 -17.62
C ARG A 588 10.71 -4.00 -18.77
N ARG A 589 10.47 -3.62 -20.03
CA ARG A 589 11.17 -4.17 -21.21
C ARG A 589 12.66 -3.80 -21.22
N ALA A 590 13.01 -2.57 -20.88
CA ALA A 590 14.41 -2.16 -20.75
C ALA A 590 15.15 -2.91 -19.63
N VAL A 591 14.49 -3.12 -18.47
CA VAL A 591 15.03 -3.97 -17.39
C VAL A 591 15.21 -5.42 -17.84
N ALA A 592 14.25 -5.98 -18.61
CA ALA A 592 14.36 -7.32 -19.16
C ALA A 592 15.58 -7.47 -20.11
N ALA A 593 15.68 -6.59 -21.11
CA ALA A 593 16.77 -6.61 -22.08
C ALA A 593 18.14 -6.44 -21.41
N ALA A 594 18.25 -5.49 -20.48
CA ALA A 594 19.51 -5.24 -19.77
C ALA A 594 19.89 -6.39 -18.80
N ALA A 595 18.92 -7.06 -18.17
CA ALA A 595 19.18 -8.24 -17.35
C ALA A 595 19.57 -9.47 -18.20
N ILE A 596 18.91 -9.68 -19.36
CA ILE A 596 19.28 -10.72 -20.33
C ILE A 596 20.71 -10.47 -20.84
N HIS A 597 21.07 -9.22 -21.16
CA HIS A 597 22.42 -8.86 -21.57
C HIS A 597 23.47 -9.20 -20.49
N LEU A 598 23.15 -9.03 -19.20
CA LEU A 598 24.03 -9.49 -18.10
C LEU A 598 24.16 -11.03 -18.05
N LEU A 599 23.11 -11.78 -18.43
CA LEU A 599 23.05 -13.26 -18.43
C LEU A 599 23.59 -13.93 -19.71
N GLU A 600 23.82 -13.17 -20.79
CA GLU A 600 24.35 -13.67 -22.07
C GLU A 600 25.87 -13.64 -22.17
N ASN A 601 26.55 -12.79 -21.39
CA ASN A 601 28.02 -12.71 -21.37
C ASN A 601 28.65 -13.95 -20.70
N GLU A 602 29.77 -14.45 -21.25
CA GLU A 602 30.42 -15.70 -20.83
C GLU A 602 30.71 -15.78 -19.31
N LEU A 603 30.51 -16.98 -18.75
CA LEU A 603 30.71 -17.28 -17.33
C LEU A 603 32.15 -16.97 -16.90
N GLY A 604 32.32 -15.95 -16.05
CA GLY A 604 33.61 -15.55 -15.48
C GLY A 604 34.25 -14.30 -16.10
N GLU A 605 33.66 -13.71 -17.14
CA GLU A 605 34.06 -12.37 -17.61
C GLU A 605 33.83 -11.33 -16.49
N PRO A 606 34.78 -10.40 -16.22
CA PRO A 606 34.62 -9.42 -15.14
C PRO A 606 33.58 -8.36 -15.49
N ARG A 607 32.34 -8.59 -15.06
CA ARG A 607 31.22 -7.65 -15.24
C ARG A 607 31.52 -6.33 -14.51
N GLY A 608 31.21 -5.22 -15.16
CA GLY A 608 31.36 -3.91 -14.54
C GLY A 608 30.35 -3.74 -13.40
N SER A 609 30.80 -3.18 -12.29
CA SER A 609 29.97 -3.00 -11.08
C SER A 609 28.79 -2.05 -11.28
N LYS A 610 28.80 -1.24 -12.35
CA LYS A 610 27.83 -0.18 -12.63
C LYS A 610 26.66 -0.71 -13.45
N GLU A 611 26.95 -1.68 -14.31
CA GLU A 611 26.02 -2.37 -15.16
C GLU A 611 25.05 -3.19 -14.30
N LEU A 612 25.59 -3.93 -13.33
CA LEU A 612 24.81 -4.60 -12.29
C LEU A 612 24.01 -3.60 -11.44
N LEU A 613 24.65 -2.56 -10.90
CA LEU A 613 24.01 -1.54 -10.09
C LEU A 613 22.85 -0.85 -10.83
N SER A 614 23.02 -0.58 -12.13
CA SER A 614 22.00 0.05 -12.98
C SER A 614 20.79 -0.86 -13.18
N VAL A 615 21.00 -2.14 -13.50
CA VAL A 615 19.91 -3.11 -13.65
C VAL A 615 19.19 -3.33 -12.31
N VAL A 616 19.94 -3.55 -11.23
CA VAL A 616 19.40 -3.79 -9.89
C VAL A 616 18.59 -2.59 -9.38
N GLY A 617 19.10 -1.37 -9.50
CA GLY A 617 18.37 -0.17 -9.07
C GLY A 617 17.06 0.07 -9.85
N LYS A 618 17.05 -0.23 -11.16
CA LYS A 618 15.85 -0.10 -12.01
C LYS A 618 14.85 -1.21 -11.77
N ALA A 619 15.33 -2.44 -11.56
CA ALA A 619 14.51 -3.58 -11.16
C ALA A 619 13.88 -3.33 -9.78
N MET A 620 14.62 -2.78 -8.80
CA MET A 620 14.09 -2.40 -7.48
C MET A 620 12.97 -1.35 -7.60
N HIS A 621 13.16 -0.30 -8.41
CA HIS A 621 12.11 0.68 -8.69
C HIS A 621 10.86 0.02 -9.33
N SER A 622 11.03 -1.02 -10.16
CA SER A 622 9.90 -1.74 -10.75
C SER A 622 9.12 -2.61 -9.74
N VAL A 623 9.76 -3.10 -8.66
CA VAL A 623 9.12 -3.88 -7.59
C VAL A 623 8.74 -3.08 -6.34
N GLN A 624 8.99 -1.77 -6.28
CA GLN A 624 8.76 -0.96 -5.08
C GLN A 624 7.32 -1.03 -4.54
N PHE A 625 6.34 -1.20 -5.42
CA PHE A 625 4.92 -1.38 -5.09
C PHE A 625 4.49 -2.86 -4.95
N CYS A 626 5.40 -3.81 -5.23
CA CYS A 626 5.22 -5.25 -5.14
C CYS A 626 6.22 -5.84 -4.13
N ARG A 627 6.29 -5.24 -2.92
CA ARG A 627 7.25 -5.55 -1.83
C ARG A 627 7.65 -7.02 -1.63
N PRO A 628 6.77 -8.04 -1.75
CA PRO A 628 7.19 -9.44 -1.63
C PRO A 628 8.30 -9.85 -2.60
N LEU A 629 8.38 -9.22 -3.79
CA LEU A 629 9.42 -9.48 -4.79
C LEU A 629 10.78 -8.82 -4.45
N GLY A 630 10.82 -7.96 -3.43
CA GLY A 630 12.08 -7.38 -2.92
C GLY A 630 13.02 -8.41 -2.29
N CYS A 631 12.58 -9.66 -2.06
CA CYS A 631 13.46 -10.76 -1.65
C CYS A 631 14.42 -11.23 -2.76
N LEU A 632 14.19 -10.86 -4.02
CA LEU A 632 14.95 -11.30 -5.19
C LEU A 632 16.31 -10.61 -5.38
N PHE A 633 16.78 -9.85 -4.39
CA PHE A 633 17.90 -8.90 -4.55
C PHE A 633 19.00 -9.08 -3.49
N ASP A 634 18.95 -10.12 -2.66
CA ASP A 634 19.83 -10.24 -1.49
C ASP A 634 21.30 -10.46 -1.90
N CYS A 635 21.57 -11.46 -2.71
CA CYS A 635 22.92 -11.70 -3.25
C CYS A 635 23.36 -10.58 -4.20
N LEU A 636 22.45 -10.03 -5.01
CA LEU A 636 22.71 -8.89 -5.89
C LEU A 636 23.18 -7.63 -5.12
N TYR A 637 22.53 -7.28 -4.01
CA TYR A 637 22.99 -6.19 -3.16
C TYR A 637 24.30 -6.51 -2.46
N ARG A 638 24.49 -7.75 -1.97
CA ARG A 638 25.75 -8.17 -1.35
C ARG A 638 26.93 -8.05 -2.33
N GLU A 639 26.76 -8.46 -3.59
CA GLU A 639 27.78 -8.28 -4.63
C GLU A 639 28.06 -6.81 -4.93
N ILE A 640 27.03 -5.99 -5.13
CA ILE A 640 27.19 -4.53 -5.33
C ILE A 640 28.04 -3.90 -4.23
N ASN A 641 27.82 -4.27 -2.97
CA ASN A 641 28.54 -3.72 -1.82
C ASN A 641 29.95 -4.31 -1.62
N MET A 642 30.21 -5.52 -2.12
CA MET A 642 31.54 -6.15 -2.09
C MET A 642 32.48 -5.72 -3.23
N MET A 643 31.99 -5.01 -4.25
CA MET A 643 32.73 -4.62 -5.46
C MET A 643 33.81 -3.54 -5.24
N GLY A 644 34.88 -3.90 -4.52
CA GLY A 644 36.14 -3.15 -4.46
C GLY A 644 37.06 -3.37 -5.67
N GLY A 645 36.70 -4.26 -6.61
CA GLY A 645 37.52 -4.66 -7.75
C GLY A 645 36.74 -5.45 -8.82
N ARG A 646 37.44 -5.89 -9.87
CA ARG A 646 36.90 -6.62 -11.03
C ARG A 646 36.60 -8.10 -10.70
N THR A 647 35.53 -8.38 -9.97
CA THR A 647 35.03 -9.74 -9.73
C THR A 647 33.85 -10.06 -10.63
N ALA A 648 33.79 -11.29 -11.16
CA ALA A 648 32.62 -11.78 -11.86
C ALA A 648 31.43 -11.95 -10.90
N ILE A 649 30.22 -11.81 -11.42
CA ILE A 649 28.96 -12.09 -10.70
C ILE A 649 28.88 -13.58 -10.37
N THR A 650 28.40 -13.95 -9.18
CA THR A 650 28.21 -15.35 -8.80
C THR A 650 26.95 -15.94 -9.42
N ILE A 651 26.94 -17.26 -9.61
CA ILE A 651 25.77 -17.99 -10.13
C ILE A 651 24.49 -17.76 -9.29
N ILE A 652 24.61 -17.41 -8.01
CA ILE A 652 23.46 -17.10 -7.14
C ILE A 652 22.86 -15.72 -7.48
N ALA A 653 23.69 -14.75 -7.84
CA ALA A 653 23.23 -13.46 -8.35
C ALA A 653 22.72 -13.54 -9.80
N GLU A 654 23.21 -14.50 -10.61
CA GLU A 654 22.61 -14.83 -11.91
C GLU A 654 21.22 -15.45 -11.76
N ASP A 655 21.05 -16.38 -10.81
CA ASP A 655 19.75 -16.92 -10.40
C ASP A 655 18.80 -15.78 -10.01
N GLU A 656 19.24 -14.86 -9.14
CA GLU A 656 18.44 -13.68 -8.75
C GLU A 656 18.05 -12.79 -9.96
N LEU A 657 18.96 -12.51 -10.88
CA LEU A 657 18.65 -11.79 -12.13
C LEU A 657 17.62 -12.52 -12.99
N LEU A 658 17.76 -13.85 -13.16
CA LEU A 658 16.81 -14.64 -13.95
C LEU A 658 15.44 -14.74 -13.26
N MET A 659 15.41 -14.81 -11.93
CA MET A 659 14.18 -14.76 -11.13
C MET A 659 13.49 -13.38 -11.24
N ILE A 660 14.24 -12.27 -11.23
CA ILE A 660 13.72 -10.91 -11.47
C ILE A 660 13.10 -10.81 -12.87
N VAL A 661 13.79 -11.32 -13.91
CA VAL A 661 13.23 -11.35 -15.28
C VAL A 661 11.95 -12.17 -15.30
N SER A 662 11.98 -13.39 -14.74
CA SER A 662 10.82 -14.29 -14.65
C SER A 662 9.63 -13.69 -13.87
N SER A 663 9.90 -12.77 -12.93
CA SER A 663 8.86 -12.08 -12.16
C SER A 663 8.28 -10.83 -12.83
N LEU A 664 8.82 -10.33 -13.94
CA LEU A 664 8.40 -9.05 -14.55
C LEU A 664 6.88 -8.89 -14.80
N PRO A 665 6.12 -9.91 -15.25
CA PRO A 665 4.67 -9.76 -15.39
C PRO A 665 3.95 -9.73 -14.02
N MET A 666 4.60 -10.08 -12.90
CA MET A 666 4.07 -9.87 -11.55
C MET A 666 4.34 -8.46 -10.99
N HIS A 667 5.14 -7.62 -11.65
CA HIS A 667 5.45 -6.24 -11.21
C HIS A 667 4.28 -5.26 -11.48
N TRP A 668 3.08 -5.77 -11.75
CA TRP A 668 1.86 -5.00 -11.91
C TRP A 668 1.15 -4.84 -10.55
N MET A 669 1.01 -3.60 -10.07
CA MET A 669 0.08 -3.30 -8.98
C MET A 669 -1.31 -2.96 -9.54
N ASP A 670 -2.30 -3.80 -9.26
CA ASP A 670 -3.70 -3.38 -9.32
C ASP A 670 -4.06 -2.70 -8.00
N GLN A 671 -4.22 -1.37 -8.02
CA GLN A 671 -4.54 -0.55 -6.84
C GLN A 671 -5.88 -0.92 -6.19
N ARG A 672 -6.73 -1.73 -6.83
CA ARG A 672 -7.98 -2.26 -6.26
C ARG A 672 -7.78 -3.58 -5.52
N MET A 673 -6.57 -4.14 -5.52
CA MET A 673 -6.27 -5.33 -4.72
C MET A 673 -6.45 -5.01 -3.23
N LYS A 674 -7.20 -5.87 -2.55
CA LYS A 674 -7.42 -5.75 -1.11
C LYS A 674 -6.07 -5.82 -0.40
N ILE A 675 -5.80 -4.84 0.46
CA ILE A 675 -4.60 -4.79 1.30
C ILE A 675 -4.43 -6.14 1.99
N SER A 676 -3.27 -6.77 1.76
CA SER A 676 -2.96 -8.05 2.38
C SER A 676 -2.88 -7.87 3.91
N PRO A 677 -3.50 -8.75 4.72
CA PRO A 677 -3.31 -8.71 6.18
C PRO A 677 -1.87 -9.11 6.59
N THR A 678 -1.08 -9.59 5.63
CA THR A 678 0.36 -9.82 5.73
C THR A 678 1.08 -8.48 5.56
N VAL A 679 1.69 -7.99 6.64
CA VAL A 679 2.62 -6.86 6.57
C VAL A 679 3.95 -7.37 6.02
N TYR A 680 4.50 -6.65 5.04
CA TYR A 680 5.82 -6.92 4.48
C TYR A 680 6.77 -5.79 4.89
N ALA A 681 7.89 -6.17 5.51
CA ALA A 681 8.99 -5.28 5.85
C ALA A 681 10.19 -5.64 4.97
N THR A 682 10.58 -4.71 4.10
CA THR A 682 11.76 -4.81 3.24
C THR A 682 12.73 -3.71 3.67
N ASN A 683 13.84 -4.09 4.32
CA ASN A 683 14.91 -3.15 4.63
C ASN A 683 16.05 -3.32 3.62
N VAL A 684 16.52 -2.22 3.02
CA VAL A 684 17.71 -2.20 2.18
C VAL A 684 18.81 -1.49 2.96
N SER A 685 19.92 -2.18 3.18
CA SER A 685 21.07 -1.69 3.93
C SER A 685 22.37 -1.96 3.16
N PRO A 686 23.49 -1.27 3.49
CA PRO A 686 24.81 -1.58 2.93
C PRO A 686 25.27 -3.03 3.19
N ASP A 687 24.65 -3.73 4.14
CA ASP A 687 25.00 -5.10 4.52
C ASP A 687 24.03 -6.17 3.94
N GLY A 688 22.99 -5.77 3.20
CA GLY A 688 22.03 -6.67 2.54
C GLY A 688 20.58 -6.20 2.52
N GLY A 689 19.73 -6.96 1.82
CA GLY A 689 18.30 -6.71 1.63
C GLY A 689 17.42 -7.73 2.36
N GLY A 690 16.84 -7.33 3.50
CA GLY A 690 16.02 -8.23 4.32
C GLY A 690 14.52 -8.09 4.02
N ALA A 691 13.91 -9.13 3.43
CA ALA A 691 12.47 -9.19 3.18
C ALA A 691 11.75 -10.13 4.18
N CYS A 692 10.98 -9.56 5.11
CA CYS A 692 10.16 -10.32 6.04
C CYS A 692 8.67 -10.18 5.70
N SER A 693 7.93 -11.29 5.69
CA SER A 693 6.47 -11.29 5.64
C SER A 693 5.88 -11.74 6.98
N SER A 694 4.87 -11.03 7.49
CA SER A 694 4.21 -11.45 8.73
C SER A 694 3.32 -12.66 8.45
N THR A 695 3.53 -13.80 9.13
CA THR A 695 2.65 -14.99 9.04
C THR A 695 1.25 -14.79 9.65
N GLY A 696 0.82 -13.54 9.80
CA GLY A 696 -0.33 -13.09 10.55
C GLY A 696 0.06 -12.56 11.93
N LEU A 697 -0.70 -11.59 12.41
CA LEU A 697 -0.54 -11.08 13.76
C LEU A 697 -0.91 -12.16 14.80
N PHE A 698 0.00 -12.52 15.71
CA PHE A 698 -0.31 -13.37 16.87
C PHE A 698 -1.48 -12.80 17.69
N ALA A 699 -2.09 -13.56 18.61
CA ALA A 699 -3.16 -13.00 19.48
C ALA A 699 -2.70 -11.73 20.24
N ARG A 700 -1.44 -11.71 20.69
CA ARG A 700 -0.78 -10.51 21.24
C ARG A 700 -0.49 -9.44 20.18
N GLY A 701 -0.14 -9.80 18.95
CA GLY A 701 0.04 -8.89 17.82
C GLY A 701 -1.26 -8.22 17.37
N ARG A 702 -2.38 -8.95 17.28
CA ARG A 702 -3.71 -8.38 16.99
C ARG A 702 -4.17 -7.46 18.10
N ALA A 703 -3.92 -7.83 19.35
CA ALA A 703 -4.10 -6.92 20.47
C ALA A 703 -3.18 -5.70 20.35
N LYS A 704 -1.88 -5.86 20.03
CA LYS A 704 -0.88 -4.77 19.91
C LYS A 704 -1.18 -3.82 18.76
N CYS A 705 -1.52 -4.28 17.55
CA CYS A 705 -1.90 -3.40 16.45
C CYS A 705 -3.20 -2.65 16.75
N ARG A 706 -4.21 -3.30 17.34
CA ARG A 706 -5.43 -2.60 17.77
C ARG A 706 -5.16 -1.65 18.95
N ILE A 707 -4.22 -1.99 19.84
CA ILE A 707 -3.67 -1.08 20.85
C ILE A 707 -3.03 0.12 20.16
N LEU A 708 -2.15 -0.07 19.16
CA LEU A 708 -1.43 0.99 18.44
C LEU A 708 -2.37 1.93 17.69
N CYS A 709 -3.36 1.40 16.96
CA CYS A 709 -4.47 2.16 16.37
C CYS A 709 -5.36 2.88 17.42
N SER A 710 -5.08 2.77 18.71
CA SER A 710 -5.84 3.42 19.78
C SER A 710 -5.00 3.69 21.06
N SER A 711 -3.69 3.94 20.95
CA SER A 711 -2.78 4.19 22.08
C SER A 711 -2.03 5.51 21.89
N ASP A 712 -1.88 6.25 22.98
CA ASP A 712 -1.59 7.68 22.94
C ASP A 712 -0.23 8.06 22.35
N GLU A 713 0.72 7.12 22.25
CA GLU A 713 2.04 7.36 21.64
C GLU A 713 2.03 7.32 20.09
N PHE A 714 1.03 6.70 19.44
CA PHE A 714 0.92 6.64 17.96
C PHE A 714 -0.53 6.64 17.41
N GLY A 715 -1.54 6.91 18.25
CA GLY A 715 -2.96 6.79 17.86
C GLY A 715 -3.98 7.17 18.95
N GLY A 716 -3.71 8.22 19.72
CA GLY A 716 -4.49 8.63 20.92
C GLY A 716 -5.85 9.30 20.68
N GLY A 717 -6.72 8.71 19.85
CA GLY A 717 -8.02 9.31 19.48
C GLY A 717 -9.29 8.71 20.12
N CYS A 718 -9.24 7.47 20.62
CA CYS A 718 -10.45 6.66 20.83
C CYS A 718 -10.70 6.24 22.29
N ASP A 719 -11.92 6.49 22.76
CA ASP A 719 -12.45 6.10 24.07
C ASP A 719 -12.54 4.57 24.23
N ALA A 720 -12.52 4.10 25.48
CA ALA A 720 -12.64 2.67 25.84
C ALA A 720 -14.08 2.12 25.70
N VAL A 721 -14.72 2.42 24.57
CA VAL A 721 -16.13 2.17 24.24
C VAL A 721 -16.20 1.40 22.92
N VAL A 722 -17.06 0.39 22.85
CA VAL A 722 -17.58 -0.14 21.58
C VAL A 722 -19.05 0.29 21.44
N LEU A 723 -19.44 0.71 20.24
CA LEU A 723 -20.81 1.11 19.92
C LEU A 723 -21.50 0.01 19.10
N ILE A 724 -22.69 -0.40 19.52
CA ILE A 724 -23.57 -1.33 18.80
C ILE A 724 -24.88 -0.59 18.54
N GLU A 725 -25.08 -0.15 17.30
CA GLU A 725 -26.26 0.59 16.85
C GLU A 725 -27.14 -0.33 16.00
N ALA A 726 -28.27 -0.75 16.56
CA ALA A 726 -29.24 -1.65 15.95
C ALA A 726 -30.46 -0.90 15.42
N PHE A 727 -30.97 -1.31 14.25
CA PHE A 727 -31.97 -0.54 13.50
C PHE A 727 -31.47 0.89 13.22
N GLY A 728 -30.18 1.00 12.89
CA GLY A 728 -29.44 2.25 12.97
C GLY A 728 -29.90 3.35 12.00
N GLY A 729 -30.65 3.01 10.96
CA GLY A 729 -31.17 3.96 9.98
C GLY A 729 -30.05 4.82 9.39
N ILE A 730 -30.07 6.13 9.65
CA ILE A 730 -29.01 7.03 9.15
C ILE A 730 -27.91 7.33 10.19
N GLY A 731 -27.76 6.49 11.23
CA GLY A 731 -26.68 6.56 12.22
C GLY A 731 -26.92 7.60 13.32
N GLY A 732 -28.14 7.65 13.89
CA GLY A 732 -28.52 8.66 14.87
C GLY A 732 -27.85 8.53 16.23
N LEU A 733 -27.59 7.31 16.69
CA LEU A 733 -26.89 7.07 17.95
C LEU A 733 -25.39 7.39 17.80
N ARG A 734 -24.73 6.92 16.73
CA ARG A 734 -23.34 7.31 16.44
C ARG A 734 -23.20 8.83 16.29
N LYS A 735 -24.11 9.50 15.58
CA LYS A 735 -24.07 10.97 15.42
C LYS A 735 -24.21 11.69 16.78
N ALA A 736 -25.00 11.15 17.70
CA ALA A 736 -25.11 11.69 19.06
C ALA A 736 -23.80 11.52 19.86
N CYS A 737 -23.13 10.38 19.74
CA CYS A 737 -21.79 10.17 20.30
C CYS A 737 -20.74 11.14 19.73
N GLU A 738 -20.76 11.38 18.40
CA GLU A 738 -19.88 12.36 17.75
C GLU A 738 -20.05 13.78 18.32
N LEU A 739 -21.29 14.24 18.54
CA LEU A 739 -21.55 15.57 19.13
C LEU A 739 -21.01 15.70 20.56
N LEU A 740 -21.02 14.61 21.33
CA LEU A 740 -20.44 14.57 22.68
C LEU A 740 -18.90 14.52 22.66
N GLY A 741 -18.27 14.20 21.52
CA GLY A 741 -16.84 13.91 21.45
C GLY A 741 -16.47 12.51 21.98
N VAL A 742 -17.42 11.58 21.97
CA VAL A 742 -17.17 10.16 22.25
C VAL A 742 -16.70 9.49 20.95
N MET A 743 -15.49 8.93 20.95
CA MET A 743 -14.89 8.28 19.79
C MET A 743 -14.72 6.77 20.07
N PRO A 744 -15.68 5.91 19.68
CA PRO A 744 -15.60 4.48 19.99
C PRO A 744 -14.42 3.78 19.30
N GLN A 745 -13.80 2.80 19.97
CA GLN A 745 -12.82 1.87 19.38
C GLN A 745 -13.39 1.05 18.22
N GLY A 746 -14.71 0.91 18.14
CA GLY A 746 -15.40 0.17 17.10
C GLY A 746 -16.88 0.52 17.05
N VAL A 747 -17.45 0.48 15.85
CA VAL A 747 -18.88 0.65 15.60
C VAL A 747 -19.40 -0.59 14.88
N ILE A 748 -20.36 -1.26 15.50
CA ILE A 748 -21.17 -2.34 14.91
C ILE A 748 -22.50 -1.71 14.53
N PHE A 749 -22.90 -1.85 13.27
CA PHE A 749 -24.09 -1.23 12.71
C PHE A 749 -25.00 -2.30 12.12
N ILE A 750 -26.17 -2.49 12.71
CA ILE A 750 -27.11 -3.56 12.37
C ILE A 750 -28.32 -2.94 11.67
N GLU A 751 -28.41 -3.09 10.35
CA GLU A 751 -29.38 -2.40 9.50
C GLU A 751 -29.61 -3.13 8.17
N MET A 752 -30.88 -3.24 7.76
CA MET A 752 -31.34 -4.01 6.61
C MET A 752 -31.49 -3.17 5.34
N ASP A 753 -31.75 -1.85 5.48
CA ASP A 753 -31.79 -0.96 4.32
C ASP A 753 -30.37 -0.70 3.79
N GLN A 754 -30.08 -1.20 2.59
CA GLN A 754 -28.78 -1.05 1.94
C GLN A 754 -28.42 0.43 1.66
N THR A 755 -29.39 1.33 1.58
CA THR A 755 -29.17 2.78 1.49
C THR A 755 -28.57 3.29 2.80
N CYS A 756 -29.13 2.86 3.93
CA CYS A 756 -28.64 3.16 5.27
C CYS A 756 -27.25 2.57 5.53
N VAL A 757 -26.99 1.33 5.08
CA VAL A 757 -25.67 0.69 5.15
C VAL A 757 -24.62 1.48 4.35
N LYS A 758 -24.95 1.96 3.14
CA LYS A 758 -24.08 2.84 2.34
C LYS A 758 -23.81 4.17 3.03
N LEU A 759 -24.82 4.79 3.64
CA LEU A 759 -24.66 6.02 4.44
C LEU A 759 -23.75 5.79 5.66
N ALA A 760 -23.91 4.67 6.38
CA ALA A 760 -23.07 4.32 7.50
C ALA A 760 -21.59 4.19 7.09
N ARG A 761 -21.30 3.51 5.97
CA ARG A 761 -19.94 3.37 5.44
C ARG A 761 -19.35 4.70 4.97
N ARG A 762 -20.12 5.55 4.26
CA ARG A 762 -19.68 6.91 3.86
C ARG A 762 -19.23 7.74 5.07
N HIS A 763 -19.97 7.67 6.16
CA HIS A 763 -19.73 8.48 7.35
C HIS A 763 -18.81 7.82 8.40
N CYS A 764 -18.50 6.53 8.25
CA CYS A 764 -17.66 5.74 9.15
C CYS A 764 -17.07 4.55 8.36
N PRO A 765 -15.94 4.71 7.64
CA PRO A 765 -15.41 3.68 6.75
C PRO A 765 -15.09 2.34 7.43
N TYR A 766 -14.73 2.38 8.72
CA TYR A 766 -14.37 1.21 9.54
C TYR A 766 -15.58 0.55 10.25
N VAL A 767 -16.82 0.89 9.86
CA VAL A 767 -18.04 0.34 10.47
C VAL A 767 -18.23 -1.15 10.13
N LEU A 768 -18.47 -1.97 11.16
CA LEU A 768 -18.80 -3.39 11.00
C LEU A 768 -20.31 -3.55 10.77
N THR A 769 -20.69 -3.80 9.52
CA THR A 769 -22.11 -3.86 9.12
C THR A 769 -22.68 -5.27 9.22
N VAL A 770 -23.86 -5.42 9.85
CA VAL A 770 -24.65 -6.66 9.82
C VAL A 770 -26.05 -6.34 9.26
N GLU A 771 -26.50 -7.10 8.28
CA GLU A 771 -27.73 -6.76 7.53
C GLU A 771 -29.03 -6.94 8.32
N ASP A 772 -29.11 -7.95 9.18
CA ASP A 772 -30.36 -8.32 9.85
C ASP A 772 -30.07 -8.72 11.28
N ILE A 773 -30.78 -8.12 12.23
CA ILE A 773 -30.63 -8.41 13.65
C ILE A 773 -30.89 -9.89 13.97
N ARG A 774 -31.75 -10.55 13.19
CA ARG A 774 -32.07 -11.98 13.31
C ARG A 774 -30.92 -12.89 12.84
N LYS A 775 -29.98 -12.36 12.07
CA LYS A 775 -28.75 -13.06 11.65
C LYS A 775 -27.59 -12.88 12.64
N VAL A 776 -27.75 -12.04 13.68
CA VAL A 776 -26.71 -11.88 14.70
C VAL A 776 -26.64 -13.14 15.56
N THR A 777 -25.43 -13.61 15.82
CA THR A 777 -25.15 -14.83 16.59
C THR A 777 -24.22 -14.55 17.75
N PHE A 778 -24.24 -15.40 18.78
CA PHE A 778 -23.30 -15.30 19.90
C PHE A 778 -21.83 -15.34 19.47
N GLU A 779 -21.49 -16.10 18.41
CA GLU A 779 -20.10 -16.17 17.91
C GLU A 779 -19.67 -14.84 17.26
N GLN A 780 -20.57 -14.12 16.58
CA GLN A 780 -20.26 -12.76 16.11
C GLN A 780 -20.05 -11.79 17.29
N VAL A 781 -20.83 -11.92 18.37
CA VAL A 781 -20.62 -11.09 19.59
C VAL A 781 -19.31 -11.44 20.29
N LEU A 782 -18.92 -12.72 20.32
CA LEU A 782 -17.60 -13.16 20.76
C LEU A 782 -16.51 -12.56 19.88
N GLU A 783 -16.68 -12.57 18.56
CA GLU A 783 -15.72 -11.95 17.66
C GLU A 783 -15.63 -10.44 17.90
N TRP A 784 -16.74 -9.70 18.04
CA TRP A 784 -16.71 -8.27 18.42
C TRP A 784 -15.93 -8.05 19.72
N ARG A 785 -16.03 -8.96 20.70
CA ARG A 785 -15.24 -8.88 21.95
C ARG A 785 -13.74 -9.16 21.72
N ARG A 786 -13.38 -10.06 20.78
CA ARG A 786 -12.00 -10.28 20.31
C ARG A 786 -11.47 -9.11 19.46
N LEU A 787 -12.34 -8.45 18.70
CA LEU A 787 -12.03 -7.25 17.93
C LEU A 787 -11.71 -6.08 18.85
N PHE A 788 -12.51 -5.85 19.90
CA PHE A 788 -12.38 -4.71 20.80
C PHE A 788 -12.06 -5.17 22.25
N PRO A 789 -10.87 -5.76 22.51
CA PRO A 789 -10.53 -6.31 23.82
C PRO A 789 -10.32 -5.22 24.89
N ARG A 790 -9.90 -4.02 24.49
CA ARG A 790 -9.71 -2.86 25.39
C ARG A 790 -10.98 -2.09 25.72
N ALA A 791 -12.05 -2.23 24.94
CA ALA A 791 -13.34 -1.62 25.28
C ALA A 791 -13.76 -2.12 26.66
N ARG A 792 -14.05 -1.17 27.56
CA ARG A 792 -14.58 -1.43 28.90
C ARG A 792 -16.10 -1.29 28.91
N LYS A 793 -16.63 -0.32 28.16
CA LYS A 793 -18.07 -0.14 27.96
C LYS A 793 -18.51 -0.65 26.60
N ALA A 794 -19.71 -1.21 26.54
CA ALA A 794 -20.42 -1.50 25.30
C ALA A 794 -21.73 -0.72 25.31
N ILE A 795 -21.89 0.25 24.42
CA ILE A 795 -23.15 0.98 24.25
C ILE A 795 -23.99 0.20 23.24
N LEU A 796 -25.08 -0.40 23.69
CA LEU A 796 -26.09 -1.01 22.84
C LEU A 796 -27.29 -0.07 22.76
N GLY A 797 -27.67 0.33 21.56
CA GLY A 797 -28.91 1.08 21.37
C GLY A 797 -29.58 0.83 20.04
N GLY A 798 -30.86 1.18 19.97
CA GLY A 798 -31.68 0.96 18.78
C GLY A 798 -33.17 1.22 19.01
N GLY A 799 -33.90 1.49 17.92
CA GLY A 799 -35.35 1.66 17.91
C GLY A 799 -35.98 0.73 16.88
N TRP A 800 -36.75 -0.26 17.34
CA TRP A 800 -37.34 -1.26 16.45
C TRP A 800 -38.53 -0.68 15.65
N PRO A 801 -38.96 -1.30 14.53
CA PRO A 801 -39.89 -0.67 13.60
C PRO A 801 -41.31 -0.42 14.17
N CYS A 802 -41.55 0.83 14.60
CA CYS A 802 -42.76 1.33 15.26
C CYS A 802 -44.10 1.24 14.50
N VAL A 803 -44.16 0.59 13.33
CA VAL A 803 -45.34 0.58 12.44
C VAL A 803 -46.55 -0.09 13.10
N ASN A 804 -46.31 -1.05 14.01
CA ASN A 804 -47.35 -1.76 14.75
C ASN A 804 -47.57 -1.24 16.17
N ASP A 805 -46.72 -0.36 16.68
CA ASP A 805 -46.88 0.28 18.00
C ASP A 805 -47.55 1.67 17.88
N SER A 806 -47.39 2.33 16.73
CA SER A 806 -47.87 3.70 16.49
C SER A 806 -49.39 3.79 16.32
N ARG A 807 -50.03 4.61 17.17
CA ARG A 807 -51.46 4.95 17.07
C ARG A 807 -51.85 5.67 15.75
N LEU A 808 -50.89 6.16 14.97
CA LEU A 808 -51.14 6.71 13.62
C LEU A 808 -51.49 5.64 12.59
N ASN A 809 -51.20 4.37 12.86
CA ASN A 809 -51.62 3.24 12.04
C ASN A 809 -52.91 2.64 12.61
N ALA A 810 -54.03 2.83 11.92
CA ALA A 810 -55.32 2.24 12.31
C ALA A 810 -55.37 0.71 12.15
N ALA A 811 -54.46 0.12 11.36
CA ALA A 811 -54.33 -1.32 11.13
C ALA A 811 -53.10 -1.91 11.87
N ARG A 812 -52.73 -1.32 13.02
CA ARG A 812 -51.57 -1.75 13.81
C ARG A 812 -51.82 -3.10 14.51
N GLY A 813 -50.82 -3.97 14.51
CA GLY A 813 -50.87 -5.27 15.19
C GLY A 813 -50.44 -5.27 16.67
N GLY A 814 -50.04 -4.12 17.23
CA GLY A 814 -49.54 -4.00 18.59
C GLY A 814 -48.20 -4.71 18.81
N ALA A 815 -47.78 -4.81 20.08
CA ALA A 815 -46.53 -5.45 20.50
C ALA A 815 -46.42 -6.93 20.08
N GLY A 816 -47.54 -7.59 19.78
CA GLY A 816 -47.57 -8.98 19.31
C GLY A 816 -47.18 -9.17 17.83
N ALA A 817 -47.07 -8.11 17.04
CA ALA A 817 -46.76 -8.16 15.61
C ALA A 817 -45.29 -8.51 15.31
N GLU A 818 -45.01 -9.11 14.15
CA GLU A 818 -43.66 -9.56 13.75
C GLU A 818 -42.60 -8.45 13.88
N THR A 819 -42.89 -7.23 13.42
CA THR A 819 -41.93 -6.11 13.48
C THR A 819 -41.69 -5.61 14.91
N SER A 820 -42.67 -5.76 15.81
CA SER A 820 -42.54 -5.35 17.21
C SER A 820 -41.74 -6.37 18.03
N ARG A 821 -41.77 -7.65 17.65
CA ARG A 821 -40.95 -8.73 18.24
C ARG A 821 -39.46 -8.64 17.89
N LEU A 822 -39.05 -7.77 16.96
CA LEU A 822 -37.62 -7.52 16.70
C LEU A 822 -36.89 -6.93 17.93
N LEU A 823 -37.64 -6.42 18.92
CA LEU A 823 -37.14 -6.12 20.26
C LEU A 823 -36.50 -7.34 20.95
N ASP A 824 -37.03 -8.55 20.74
CA ASP A 824 -36.54 -9.77 21.38
C ASP A 824 -35.08 -10.05 20.98
N ASN A 825 -34.75 -9.89 19.70
CA ASN A 825 -33.37 -10.03 19.20
C ASN A 825 -32.42 -8.96 19.76
N LEU A 826 -32.89 -7.73 19.95
CA LEU A 826 -32.09 -6.67 20.58
C LEU A 826 -31.77 -7.00 22.05
N VAL A 827 -32.76 -7.55 22.76
CA VAL A 827 -32.65 -8.03 24.15
C VAL A 827 -31.78 -9.30 24.26
N GLU A 828 -31.77 -10.15 23.24
CA GLU A 828 -30.88 -11.31 23.14
C GLU A 828 -29.41 -10.88 22.97
N ILE A 829 -29.11 -9.93 22.06
CA ILE A 829 -27.78 -9.36 21.87
C ILE A 829 -27.26 -8.74 23.19
N ARG A 830 -28.11 -8.03 23.94
CA ARG A 830 -27.78 -7.56 25.30
C ARG A 830 -27.33 -8.70 26.22
N GLY A 831 -28.01 -9.84 26.18
CA GLY A 831 -27.65 -11.03 26.94
C GLY A 831 -26.28 -11.59 26.54
N TRP A 832 -26.00 -11.61 25.24
CA TRP A 832 -24.72 -12.04 24.67
C TRP A 832 -23.56 -11.10 25.03
N LEU A 833 -23.73 -9.79 24.95
CA LEU A 833 -22.71 -8.79 25.32
C LEU A 833 -22.22 -8.99 26.77
N LYS A 834 -23.14 -9.34 27.69
CA LYS A 834 -22.83 -9.58 29.11
C LYS A 834 -22.07 -10.89 29.35
N GLN A 835 -22.22 -11.88 28.46
CA GLN A 835 -21.60 -13.21 28.55
C GLN A 835 -20.27 -13.35 27.78
N ALA A 836 -20.11 -12.60 26.67
CA ALA A 836 -19.00 -12.77 25.75
C ALA A 836 -17.61 -12.64 26.41
N SER A 837 -17.46 -11.69 27.34
CA SER A 837 -16.21 -11.49 28.09
C SER A 837 -15.80 -12.72 28.91
N SER A 838 -16.73 -13.38 29.60
CA SER A 838 -16.44 -14.55 30.44
C SER A 838 -15.91 -15.72 29.61
N ARG A 839 -16.50 -15.96 28.43
CA ARG A 839 -16.09 -17.02 27.52
C ARG A 839 -14.64 -16.86 27.04
N LEU A 840 -14.18 -15.61 26.94
CA LEU A 840 -12.84 -15.21 26.51
C LEU A 840 -11.87 -14.91 27.68
N LYS A 841 -12.31 -15.10 28.93
CA LYS A 841 -11.55 -14.75 30.15
C LYS A 841 -11.09 -13.28 30.21
N LEU A 842 -11.90 -12.38 29.68
CA LEU A 842 -11.68 -10.93 29.70
C LEU A 842 -12.55 -10.26 30.78
N PRO A 843 -12.21 -9.04 31.24
CA PRO A 843 -13.11 -8.23 32.06
C PRO A 843 -14.48 -8.07 31.39
N HIS A 844 -15.55 -8.09 32.18
CA HIS A 844 -16.91 -7.85 31.68
C HIS A 844 -17.02 -6.47 31.03
N TRP A 845 -17.89 -6.36 30.01
CA TRP A 845 -18.31 -5.06 29.50
C TRP A 845 -19.34 -4.44 30.43
N ASP A 846 -19.14 -3.17 30.76
CA ASP A 846 -20.20 -2.30 31.28
C ASP A 846 -21.17 -2.02 30.13
N VAL A 847 -22.25 -2.81 30.04
CA VAL A 847 -23.24 -2.67 28.97
C VAL A 847 -24.20 -1.52 29.29
N VAL A 848 -24.06 -0.43 28.55
CA VAL A 848 -24.99 0.70 28.54
C VAL A 848 -26.10 0.41 27.55
N GLU A 849 -27.35 0.57 27.96
CA GLU A 849 -28.54 0.27 27.13
C GLU A 849 -29.30 1.58 26.86
N ILE A 850 -29.57 1.89 25.58
CA ILE A 850 -30.43 3.01 25.16
C ILE A 850 -31.38 2.59 24.03
N PHE A 851 -32.64 2.32 24.36
CA PHE A 851 -33.66 1.95 23.39
C PHE A 851 -34.72 3.04 23.23
N GLU A 852 -35.31 3.17 22.04
CA GLU A 852 -36.28 4.21 21.70
C GLU A 852 -37.49 3.61 20.97
N ASN A 853 -38.68 4.14 21.24
CA ASN A 853 -39.85 3.92 20.40
C ASN A 853 -40.86 5.08 20.53
N VAL A 854 -41.87 5.11 19.65
CA VAL A 854 -43.00 6.05 19.67
C VAL A 854 -43.83 5.93 20.94
N VAL A 855 -44.63 6.97 21.22
CA VAL A 855 -45.69 6.90 22.23
C VAL A 855 -46.77 5.92 21.78
N MET A 856 -46.81 4.75 22.42
CA MET A 856 -47.75 3.65 22.19
C MET A 856 -48.96 3.71 23.13
N ASP A 857 -49.71 2.62 23.31
CA ASP A 857 -50.76 2.52 24.34
C ASP A 857 -50.29 1.84 25.64
N ASP A 858 -51.13 1.87 26.66
CA ASP A 858 -50.83 1.36 28.00
C ASP A 858 -50.57 -0.17 28.03
N THR A 859 -51.03 -0.92 27.04
CA THR A 859 -50.85 -2.38 26.92
C THR A 859 -49.55 -2.71 26.18
N ASP A 860 -49.32 -2.11 25.01
CA ASP A 860 -48.07 -2.25 24.27
C ASP A 860 -46.87 -1.81 25.12
N LEU A 861 -47.02 -0.70 25.86
CA LEU A 861 -46.01 -0.16 26.79
C LEU A 861 -45.63 -1.14 27.88
N GLU A 862 -46.61 -1.85 28.45
CA GLU A 862 -46.40 -2.81 29.53
C GLU A 862 -45.69 -4.06 29.03
N ILE A 863 -46.11 -4.59 27.87
CA ILE A 863 -45.47 -5.74 27.22
C ILE A 863 -44.01 -5.42 26.88
N GLN A 864 -43.75 -4.31 26.19
CA GLN A 864 -42.40 -3.95 25.73
C GLN A 864 -41.48 -3.55 26.91
N SER A 865 -42.00 -2.84 27.92
CA SER A 865 -41.21 -2.52 29.13
C SER A 865 -40.92 -3.76 29.98
N SER A 866 -41.79 -4.78 29.96
CA SER A 866 -41.56 -6.07 30.63
C SER A 866 -40.43 -6.85 29.95
N ILE A 867 -40.41 -6.92 28.62
CA ILE A 867 -39.33 -7.55 27.83
C ILE A 867 -37.98 -6.84 28.05
N ILE A 868 -37.98 -5.50 28.04
CA ILE A 868 -36.80 -4.68 28.33
C ILE A 868 -36.37 -4.83 29.80
N GLY A 869 -37.32 -4.97 30.73
CA GLY A 869 -37.11 -5.21 32.15
C GLY A 869 -36.85 -3.94 32.97
N TYR A 870 -37.28 -2.77 32.49
CA TYR A 870 -37.27 -1.48 33.21
C TYR A 870 -38.18 -0.45 32.51
N PRO A 871 -38.67 0.59 33.23
CA PRO A 871 -39.60 1.57 32.66
C PRO A 871 -38.88 2.67 31.85
N PRO A 872 -39.53 3.25 30.83
CA PRO A 872 -38.97 4.34 30.03
C PRO A 872 -39.05 5.71 30.74
N VAL A 873 -38.37 6.69 30.15
CA VAL A 873 -38.65 8.12 30.32
C VAL A 873 -39.29 8.67 29.04
N PHE A 874 -40.21 9.62 29.19
CA PHE A 874 -40.77 10.38 28.08
C PHE A 874 -39.89 11.61 27.80
N ALA A 875 -39.59 11.86 26.52
CA ALA A 875 -38.94 13.08 26.08
C ALA A 875 -39.59 13.62 24.80
N GLU A 876 -39.72 14.94 24.70
CA GLU A 876 -40.32 15.64 23.55
C GLU A 876 -39.27 16.55 22.91
N ALA A 877 -38.86 16.19 21.69
CA ALA A 877 -37.81 16.89 20.97
C ALA A 877 -38.05 18.39 20.79
N SER A 878 -39.29 18.87 20.79
CA SER A 878 -39.55 20.31 20.65
C SER A 878 -39.11 21.18 21.83
N GLN A 879 -38.70 20.58 22.96
CA GLN A 879 -38.05 21.29 24.06
C GLN A 879 -36.63 21.74 23.69
N VAL A 880 -35.95 21.02 22.79
CA VAL A 880 -34.56 21.29 22.38
C VAL A 880 -34.40 21.63 20.90
N LEU A 881 -35.35 21.20 20.04
CA LEU A 881 -35.39 21.39 18.59
C LEU A 881 -36.62 22.22 18.17
N ARG A 882 -36.69 22.62 16.89
CA ARG A 882 -37.85 23.32 16.30
C ARG A 882 -38.90 22.38 15.67
N CYS A 883 -38.84 21.08 15.98
CA CYS A 883 -39.83 20.08 15.59
C CYS A 883 -40.27 19.23 16.78
N ARG A 884 -41.53 18.79 16.78
CA ARG A 884 -42.06 17.79 17.71
C ARG A 884 -41.54 16.41 17.32
N ARG A 885 -41.18 15.61 18.32
CA ARG A 885 -40.87 14.18 18.18
C ARG A 885 -41.00 13.54 19.58
N PRO A 886 -42.23 13.38 20.09
CA PRO A 886 -42.47 12.76 21.39
C PRO A 886 -42.09 11.27 21.32
N ARG A 887 -41.29 10.81 22.28
CA ARG A 887 -40.69 9.47 22.33
C ARG A 887 -40.56 8.92 23.73
N LEU A 888 -40.53 7.59 23.82
CA LEU A 888 -40.21 6.83 25.01
C LEU A 888 -38.78 6.30 24.89
N TRP A 889 -37.97 6.50 25.93
CA TRP A 889 -36.57 6.13 25.99
C TRP A 889 -36.29 5.21 27.17
N TRP A 890 -35.78 4.02 26.89
CA TRP A 890 -35.34 3.06 27.89
C TRP A 890 -33.81 3.17 28.06
N ILE A 891 -33.38 3.90 29.09
CA ILE A 891 -31.95 4.13 29.38
C ILE A 891 -31.55 3.37 30.66
N LYS A 892 -30.47 2.59 30.61
CA LYS A 892 -29.93 1.81 31.74
C LYS A 892 -28.39 1.73 31.73
N ALA A 893 -27.82 1.61 32.93
CA ALA A 893 -26.38 1.68 33.22
C ALA A 893 -25.70 3.01 32.76
N LEU A 894 -26.51 4.05 32.57
CA LEU A 894 -26.11 5.42 32.31
C LEU A 894 -26.90 6.35 33.23
N CYS A 895 -26.23 7.33 33.84
CA CYS A 895 -26.91 8.36 34.61
C CYS A 895 -27.54 9.37 33.64
N LEU A 896 -28.85 9.62 33.77
CA LEU A 896 -29.48 10.79 33.15
C LEU A 896 -29.03 12.01 33.96
N VAL A 897 -28.13 12.79 33.38
CA VAL A 897 -27.50 13.92 34.06
C VAL A 897 -28.42 15.14 34.01
N GLU A 898 -29.13 15.35 35.12
CA GLU A 898 -29.81 16.61 35.41
C GLU A 898 -28.80 17.76 35.56
N GLY A 899 -29.17 18.96 35.12
CA GLY A 899 -28.29 20.11 35.03
C GLY A 899 -29.07 21.42 35.02
N ALA A 900 -28.43 22.52 34.62
CA ALA A 900 -29.10 23.82 34.54
C ALA A 900 -30.24 23.85 33.49
N ASP A 901 -30.13 23.02 32.45
CA ASP A 901 -31.10 22.90 31.35
C ASP A 901 -32.11 21.77 31.55
N LEU A 902 -31.68 20.61 32.07
CA LEU A 902 -32.48 19.38 32.13
C LEU A 902 -32.84 19.01 33.57
N SER A 903 -34.12 18.75 33.80
CA SER A 903 -34.66 18.10 35.01
C SER A 903 -35.49 16.86 34.66
N VAL A 904 -35.59 15.91 35.58
CA VAL A 904 -36.45 14.72 35.44
C VAL A 904 -37.65 14.85 36.38
N VAL A 905 -38.80 15.15 35.82
CA VAL A 905 -40.06 15.36 36.56
C VAL A 905 -40.77 14.03 36.79
N GLU A 906 -41.25 13.82 38.01
CA GLU A 906 -41.97 12.60 38.38
C GLU A 906 -43.27 12.39 37.59
N ALA A 907 -43.56 11.11 37.33
CA ALA A 907 -44.89 10.51 37.13
C ALA A 907 -46.00 11.41 36.55
N LYS A 908 -45.96 11.70 35.24
CA LYS A 908 -47.08 12.33 34.49
C LYS A 908 -47.56 11.45 33.35
N THR A 909 -48.82 11.61 32.96
CA THR A 909 -49.36 11.03 31.72
C THR A 909 -48.69 11.64 30.49
N ALA A 910 -48.55 10.87 29.41
CA ALA A 910 -47.80 11.30 28.23
C ALA A 910 -48.51 10.90 26.93
N GLY A 911 -48.86 11.87 26.08
CA GLY A 911 -49.36 11.61 24.71
C GLY A 911 -50.55 10.65 24.60
N GLY A 912 -51.41 10.58 25.63
CA GLY A 912 -52.55 9.65 25.69
C GLY A 912 -52.28 8.29 26.32
N ILE A 913 -51.11 8.09 26.94
CA ILE A 913 -50.84 7.03 27.93
C ILE A 913 -51.50 7.45 29.25
N LEU A 914 -52.33 6.59 29.85
CA LEU A 914 -52.96 6.84 31.15
C LEU A 914 -52.06 6.46 32.32
N LYS A 915 -51.12 5.53 32.11
CA LYS A 915 -50.06 5.20 33.06
C LYS A 915 -49.07 6.36 33.21
N THR A 916 -48.56 6.53 34.43
CA THR A 916 -47.54 7.56 34.72
C THR A 916 -46.17 7.11 34.26
N VAL A 917 -45.49 7.97 33.48
CA VAL A 917 -44.08 7.82 33.11
C VAL A 917 -43.27 8.99 33.69
N ARG A 918 -41.95 8.84 33.83
CA ARG A 918 -41.06 9.97 34.17
C ARG A 918 -40.90 10.87 32.94
N HIS A 919 -40.91 12.18 33.12
CA HIS A 919 -40.74 13.13 32.01
C HIS A 919 -39.38 13.81 32.10
N VAL A 920 -38.64 13.77 31.00
CA VAL A 920 -37.49 14.67 30.80
C VAL A 920 -38.06 16.04 30.44
N HIS A 921 -37.69 17.06 31.21
CA HIS A 921 -38.00 18.45 30.93
C HIS A 921 -36.71 19.22 30.72
N ILE A 922 -36.54 19.76 29.52
CA ILE A 922 -35.42 20.61 29.14
C ILE A 922 -35.94 22.03 28.90
N ASP A 923 -35.32 23.00 29.56
CA ASP A 923 -35.52 24.44 29.36
C ASP A 923 -34.20 25.05 28.87
N THR A 924 -34.21 25.61 27.66
CA THR A 924 -33.00 26.03 26.94
C THR A 924 -33.36 26.97 25.79
N GLU A 925 -32.42 27.85 25.40
CA GLU A 925 -32.61 28.75 24.28
C GLU A 925 -32.48 27.99 22.94
N ARG A 926 -33.61 27.72 22.30
CA ARG A 926 -33.64 27.04 20.99
C ARG A 926 -33.27 28.01 19.86
N PRO A 927 -32.35 27.64 18.94
CA PRO A 927 -31.98 28.50 17.82
C PRO A 927 -33.15 28.98 16.94
N GLY A 928 -32.92 30.08 16.23
CA GLY A 928 -33.87 30.66 15.28
C GLY A 928 -34.17 29.75 14.07
N LEU A 929 -35.31 29.97 13.42
CA LEU A 929 -35.73 29.16 12.26
C LEU A 929 -34.83 29.34 11.03
N ASP A 930 -34.10 30.46 10.96
CA ASP A 930 -33.07 30.78 9.97
C ASP A 930 -31.87 29.81 9.99
N TRP A 931 -31.63 29.11 11.10
CA TRP A 931 -30.60 28.05 11.17
C TRP A 931 -31.01 26.77 10.43
N PHE A 932 -32.32 26.59 10.18
CA PHE A 932 -32.89 25.34 9.68
C PHE A 932 -33.52 25.46 8.30
N LEU A 933 -34.23 26.56 8.04
CA LEU A 933 -34.86 26.84 6.76
C LEU A 933 -33.84 27.31 5.72
N ARG A 934 -34.11 27.08 4.44
CA ARG A 934 -33.27 27.63 3.36
C ARG A 934 -33.39 29.17 3.32
N SER A 935 -32.37 29.86 2.80
CA SER A 935 -32.39 31.31 2.62
C SER A 935 -33.64 31.77 1.85
N GLY A 936 -34.26 32.86 2.33
CA GLY A 936 -35.52 33.39 1.78
C GLY A 936 -36.78 32.57 2.11
N ALA A 937 -36.68 31.54 2.95
CA ALA A 937 -37.81 30.71 3.36
C ALA A 937 -38.22 31.00 4.82
N GLN A 938 -39.53 31.15 5.07
CA GLN A 938 -40.09 31.50 6.38
C GLN A 938 -41.26 30.59 6.74
N LYS A 939 -41.48 30.29 8.03
CA LYS A 939 -42.65 29.52 8.47
C LYS A 939 -43.94 30.33 8.19
N SER A 940 -44.97 29.68 7.64
CA SER A 940 -46.11 30.40 7.03
C SER A 940 -47.12 30.98 8.03
N ASP A 941 -47.19 30.38 9.22
CA ASP A 941 -48.02 30.77 10.37
C ASP A 941 -47.42 30.16 11.66
N LYS A 942 -47.82 30.67 12.84
CA LYS A 942 -47.40 30.20 14.18
C LYS A 942 -45.87 30.00 14.27
N VAL A 943 -45.12 31.08 14.05
CA VAL A 943 -43.66 31.07 13.88
C VAL A 943 -42.93 30.43 15.08
N ASP A 944 -43.39 30.69 16.30
CA ASP A 944 -42.77 30.19 17.54
C ASP A 944 -43.11 28.73 17.88
N GLU A 945 -44.20 28.20 17.33
CA GLU A 945 -44.58 26.80 17.53
C GLU A 945 -43.63 25.86 16.77
N PRO A 946 -43.30 24.67 17.31
CA PRO A 946 -42.54 23.67 16.56
C PRO A 946 -43.33 23.11 15.37
N PHE A 947 -42.63 22.67 14.32
CA PHE A 947 -43.23 21.83 13.29
C PHE A 947 -43.64 20.46 13.86
N PHE A 948 -44.62 19.79 13.27
CA PHE A 948 -45.03 18.45 13.67
C PHE A 948 -43.98 17.37 13.28
N SER A 949 -44.08 16.21 13.94
CA SER A 949 -43.22 15.05 13.75
C SER A 949 -43.07 14.67 12.27
N PHE A 950 -41.84 14.64 11.77
CA PHE A 950 -41.57 14.20 10.41
C PHE A 950 -41.92 12.72 10.25
N CYS A 951 -42.92 12.46 9.40
CA CYS A 951 -43.43 11.13 9.06
C CYS A 951 -43.03 10.76 7.63
N ARG A 952 -43.00 9.46 7.33
CA ARG A 952 -42.65 8.95 5.99
C ARG A 952 -43.71 9.36 4.95
N PRO A 953 -43.34 10.08 3.87
CA PRO A 953 -44.26 10.38 2.78
C PRO A 953 -44.52 9.14 1.91
N GLN A 954 -45.77 8.97 1.49
CA GLN A 954 -46.20 7.92 0.56
C GLN A 954 -47.38 8.43 -0.27
N ALA A 955 -47.16 8.75 -1.55
CA ALA A 955 -48.22 9.13 -2.48
C ALA A 955 -49.30 8.04 -2.58
N ARG A 956 -50.56 8.44 -2.71
CA ARG A 956 -51.74 7.55 -2.77
C ARG A 956 -52.66 7.94 -3.91
N ALA A 957 -53.37 6.96 -4.47
CA ALA A 957 -54.40 7.21 -5.48
C ALA A 957 -55.75 7.69 -4.86
N ALA A 958 -55.91 7.52 -3.55
CA ALA A 958 -57.11 7.85 -2.79
C ALA A 958 -56.74 8.21 -1.33
N PRO A 959 -57.59 8.94 -0.58
CA PRO A 959 -57.34 9.21 0.83
C PRO A 959 -57.26 7.92 1.67
N PRO A 960 -56.51 7.91 2.79
CA PRO A 960 -56.57 6.84 3.79
C PRO A 960 -58.01 6.66 4.34
N PRO A 961 -58.40 5.46 4.81
CA PRO A 961 -59.71 5.25 5.42
C PRO A 961 -59.97 6.11 6.67
N THR A 962 -58.93 6.34 7.49
CA THR A 962 -58.99 7.09 8.75
C THR A 962 -57.81 8.07 8.86
N PRO A 963 -57.83 9.20 8.11
CA PRO A 963 -56.71 10.12 8.07
C PRO A 963 -56.59 10.91 9.38
N ALA A 964 -55.48 10.74 10.09
CA ALA A 964 -55.25 11.38 11.38
C ALA A 964 -55.40 12.91 11.29
N GLY A 965 -56.21 13.49 12.19
CA GLY A 965 -56.44 14.93 12.31
C GLY A 965 -57.25 15.58 11.18
N ILE A 966 -57.95 14.81 10.32
CA ILE A 966 -58.77 15.37 9.23
C ILE A 966 -59.83 16.36 9.73
N GLU A 967 -60.49 16.05 10.84
CA GLU A 967 -61.54 16.87 11.49
C GLU A 967 -61.04 18.25 11.95
N GLN A 968 -59.71 18.39 12.13
CA GLN A 968 -59.07 19.62 12.61
C GLN A 968 -58.46 20.45 11.46
N CYS A 969 -58.65 20.03 10.19
CA CYS A 969 -58.02 20.65 9.04
C CYS A 969 -59.01 21.54 8.25
N PRO A 970 -58.68 22.82 8.00
CA PRO A 970 -59.52 23.68 7.17
C PRO A 970 -59.48 23.26 5.70
N ASP A 971 -60.51 23.61 4.92
CA ASP A 971 -60.65 23.24 3.50
C ASP A 971 -59.42 23.54 2.65
N LYS A 972 -58.72 24.66 2.93
CA LYS A 972 -57.47 25.05 2.27
C LYS A 972 -56.34 24.02 2.49
N ALA A 973 -56.25 23.43 3.69
CA ALA A 973 -55.30 22.37 4.00
C ALA A 973 -55.71 21.04 3.33
N LEU A 974 -57.01 20.71 3.36
CA LEU A 974 -57.56 19.53 2.68
C LEU A 974 -57.38 19.59 1.14
N GLY A 975 -57.52 20.77 0.55
CA GLY A 975 -57.26 21.01 -0.88
C GLY A 975 -55.80 20.78 -1.26
N ARG A 976 -54.85 21.29 -0.46
CA ARG A 976 -53.41 21.02 -0.64
C ARG A 976 -53.07 19.54 -0.45
N TRP A 977 -53.66 18.91 0.57
CA TRP A 977 -53.47 17.50 0.88
C TRP A 977 -53.93 16.59 -0.27
N LYS A 978 -55.10 16.89 -0.86
CA LYS A 978 -55.59 16.26 -2.09
C LYS A 978 -54.66 16.52 -3.29
N GLY A 979 -54.14 17.75 -3.43
CA GLY A 979 -53.20 18.12 -4.49
C GLY A 979 -51.85 17.41 -4.42
N ASP A 980 -51.34 17.12 -3.21
CA ASP A 980 -50.11 16.34 -2.98
C ASP A 980 -50.42 14.83 -2.79
N ALA A 981 -51.40 14.31 -3.54
CA ALA A 981 -51.76 12.89 -3.60
C ALA A 981 -51.91 12.19 -2.24
N TRP A 982 -52.50 12.89 -1.25
CA TRP A 982 -52.72 12.41 0.13
C TRP A 982 -51.47 11.86 0.83
N ARG A 983 -50.29 12.39 0.48
CA ARG A 983 -48.96 11.79 0.77
C ARG A 983 -48.55 11.71 2.24
N LEU A 984 -49.03 12.65 3.07
CA LEU A 984 -48.86 12.67 4.53
C LEU A 984 -50.25 12.82 5.21
N ALA A 985 -50.32 12.81 6.53
CA ALA A 985 -51.58 13.14 7.23
C ALA A 985 -52.01 14.60 6.94
N PRO A 986 -53.33 14.91 6.86
CA PRO A 986 -53.84 16.21 6.42
C PRO A 986 -53.34 17.39 7.28
N TYR A 987 -53.08 17.18 8.57
CA TYR A 987 -52.58 18.22 9.46
C TYR A 987 -51.20 18.79 9.05
N HIS A 988 -50.40 18.06 8.27
CA HIS A 988 -49.12 18.56 7.72
C HIS A 988 -49.29 19.65 6.65
N TYR A 989 -50.52 19.87 6.15
CA TYR A 989 -50.83 20.82 5.08
C TYR A 989 -51.49 22.12 5.60
N GLN A 990 -51.60 22.26 6.93
CA GLN A 990 -51.97 23.50 7.61
C GLN A 990 -50.85 24.54 7.50
N ASP A 991 -51.19 25.84 7.44
CA ASP A 991 -50.19 26.91 7.32
C ASP A 991 -49.18 26.92 8.50
N SER A 992 -49.59 26.43 9.67
CA SER A 992 -48.75 26.17 10.86
C SER A 992 -47.59 25.19 10.66
N ASN A 993 -47.55 24.46 9.54
CA ASN A 993 -46.53 23.44 9.23
C ASN A 993 -45.91 23.60 7.84
N LEU A 994 -46.25 24.67 7.12
CA LEU A 994 -45.73 24.95 5.79
C LEU A 994 -44.75 26.13 5.80
N VAL A 995 -43.90 26.15 4.80
CA VAL A 995 -42.88 27.17 4.59
C VAL A 995 -43.27 28.04 3.38
N ARG A 996 -43.29 29.35 3.57
CA ARG A 996 -43.51 30.36 2.54
C ARG A 996 -42.17 30.77 1.94
N THR A 997 -42.16 30.88 0.62
CA THR A 997 -41.02 31.30 -0.22
C THR A 997 -41.52 32.25 -1.31
N SER A 998 -40.62 32.86 -2.07
CA SER A 998 -40.97 33.64 -3.27
C SER A 998 -41.74 32.80 -4.32
N ALA A 999 -41.48 31.50 -4.39
CA ALA A 999 -42.19 30.57 -5.28
C ALA A 999 -43.54 30.07 -4.73
N GLY A 1000 -43.97 30.54 -3.54
CA GLY A 1000 -45.20 30.12 -2.88
C GLY A 1000 -44.99 29.29 -1.61
N VAL A 1001 -46.02 28.55 -1.21
CA VAL A 1001 -46.08 27.80 0.05
C VAL A 1001 -45.87 26.30 -0.19
N ARG A 1002 -44.92 25.69 0.52
CA ARG A 1002 -44.52 24.28 0.38
C ARG A 1002 -44.34 23.58 1.73
N ARG A 1003 -44.21 22.24 1.72
CA ARG A 1003 -43.73 21.47 2.88
C ARG A 1003 -42.24 21.74 3.13
N LEU A 1004 -41.74 21.38 4.32
CA LEU A 1004 -40.31 21.30 4.61
C LEU A 1004 -39.62 20.31 3.67
N LEU A 1005 -38.44 20.69 3.16
CA LEU A 1005 -37.56 19.82 2.39
C LEU A 1005 -36.69 18.94 3.30
N ALA A 1006 -36.16 17.83 2.78
CA ALA A 1006 -35.42 16.85 3.55
C ALA A 1006 -34.17 17.44 4.23
N ASP A 1007 -33.47 18.39 3.59
CA ASP A 1007 -32.33 19.10 4.20
C ASP A 1007 -32.75 20.01 5.35
N GLU A 1008 -33.91 20.65 5.26
CA GLU A 1008 -34.47 21.45 6.37
C GLU A 1008 -34.87 20.54 7.53
N GLN A 1009 -35.46 19.38 7.24
CA GLN A 1009 -35.82 18.38 8.25
C GLN A 1009 -34.58 17.76 8.92
N LEU A 1010 -33.50 17.47 8.16
CA LEU A 1010 -32.21 17.00 8.69
C LEU A 1010 -31.61 18.02 9.66
N ARG A 1011 -31.50 19.29 9.24
CA ARG A 1011 -31.00 20.37 10.11
C ARG A 1011 -31.84 20.50 11.38
N MET A 1012 -33.17 20.41 11.29
CA MET A 1012 -34.05 20.44 12.47
C MET A 1012 -33.88 19.25 13.41
N LEU A 1013 -33.36 18.11 12.97
CA LEU A 1013 -33.04 16.94 13.81
C LEU A 1013 -31.60 16.92 14.35
N GLY A 1014 -30.76 17.89 13.96
CA GLY A 1014 -29.34 17.96 14.36
C GLY A 1014 -28.36 17.26 13.41
N TYR A 1015 -28.77 16.99 12.17
CA TYR A 1015 -27.88 16.52 11.09
C TYR A 1015 -27.40 17.66 10.19
N HIS A 1016 -26.29 17.44 9.48
CA HIS A 1016 -25.89 18.30 8.38
C HIS A 1016 -26.74 18.04 7.12
N SER A 1017 -26.79 19.00 6.21
CA SER A 1017 -27.68 18.99 5.03
C SER A 1017 -27.32 17.90 4.01
N ASP A 1018 -26.02 17.58 3.96
CA ASP A 1018 -25.34 16.59 3.12
C ASP A 1018 -25.33 15.18 3.72
N HIS A 1019 -25.93 14.99 4.91
CA HIS A 1019 -25.88 13.71 5.63
C HIS A 1019 -26.52 12.55 4.85
N LEU A 1020 -27.40 12.83 3.88
CA LEU A 1020 -28.02 11.84 2.99
C LEU A 1020 -27.43 11.82 1.58
N ASP A 1021 -26.31 12.49 1.34
CA ASP A 1021 -25.73 12.56 0.00
C ASP A 1021 -24.97 11.27 -0.32
N LEU A 1022 -25.44 10.58 -1.35
CA LEU A 1022 -24.84 9.39 -1.95
C LEU A 1022 -24.63 9.66 -3.43
N LYS A 1023 -23.73 8.90 -4.07
CA LYS A 1023 -23.60 8.92 -5.55
C LYS A 1023 -24.92 8.56 -6.26
N MET A 1024 -25.75 7.71 -5.64
CA MET A 1024 -27.12 7.48 -6.12
C MET A 1024 -28.04 8.65 -5.75
N LYS A 1025 -28.67 9.26 -6.75
CA LYS A 1025 -29.57 10.40 -6.56
C LYS A 1025 -30.89 9.95 -5.90
N LEU A 1026 -30.98 10.12 -4.59
CA LEU A 1026 -32.23 9.91 -3.84
C LEU A 1026 -33.26 10.98 -4.21
N THR A 1027 -34.50 10.55 -4.47
CA THR A 1027 -35.66 11.44 -4.60
C THR A 1027 -35.99 12.11 -3.27
N GLU A 1028 -36.71 13.23 -3.33
CA GLU A 1028 -37.16 13.96 -2.14
C GLU A 1028 -38.00 13.08 -1.20
N ASP A 1029 -38.87 12.23 -1.74
CA ASP A 1029 -39.63 11.26 -0.93
C ASP A 1029 -38.73 10.24 -0.25
N GLN A 1030 -37.74 9.67 -0.94
CA GLN A 1030 -36.78 8.72 -0.34
C GLN A 1030 -35.96 9.40 0.77
N ARG A 1031 -35.46 10.62 0.56
CA ARG A 1031 -34.76 11.38 1.61
C ARG A 1031 -35.68 11.60 2.82
N GLN A 1032 -36.93 12.04 2.60
CA GLN A 1032 -37.91 12.25 3.68
C GLN A 1032 -38.35 10.94 4.36
N GLN A 1033 -38.35 9.79 3.68
CA GLN A 1033 -38.61 8.48 4.29
C GLN A 1033 -37.52 8.08 5.29
N LEU A 1034 -36.24 8.29 4.94
CA LEU A 1034 -35.11 8.06 5.83
C LEU A 1034 -35.15 9.00 7.06
N VAL A 1035 -35.39 10.30 6.84
CA VAL A 1035 -35.56 11.28 7.92
C VAL A 1035 -36.76 10.97 8.82
N GLY A 1036 -37.86 10.45 8.24
CA GLY A 1036 -39.05 10.08 8.99
C GLY A 1036 -38.81 9.05 10.09
N ASN A 1037 -37.86 8.13 9.89
CA ASN A 1037 -37.54 7.05 10.84
C ASN A 1037 -36.46 7.40 11.87
N THR A 1038 -35.67 8.45 11.66
CA THR A 1038 -34.41 8.64 12.43
C THR A 1038 -34.58 9.25 13.83
N TRP A 1039 -33.50 9.30 14.61
CA TRP A 1039 -33.49 9.87 15.95
C TRP A 1039 -33.25 11.40 15.95
N PRO A 1040 -33.81 12.15 16.91
CA PRO A 1040 -33.45 13.55 17.11
C PRO A 1040 -32.06 13.61 17.79
N VAL A 1041 -31.01 13.83 17.00
CA VAL A 1041 -29.60 13.66 17.40
C VAL A 1041 -29.25 14.49 18.63
N LEU A 1042 -29.65 15.77 18.68
CA LEU A 1042 -29.32 16.65 19.80
C LEU A 1042 -30.01 16.24 21.12
N LEU A 1043 -31.28 15.79 21.05
CA LEU A 1043 -31.96 15.22 22.21
C LEU A 1043 -31.25 13.95 22.66
N THR A 1044 -30.90 13.07 21.72
CA THR A 1044 -30.18 11.82 21.98
C THR A 1044 -28.83 12.09 22.65
N ALA A 1045 -28.06 13.06 22.15
CA ALA A 1045 -26.80 13.50 22.72
C ALA A 1045 -26.97 14.04 24.14
N ARG A 1046 -28.02 14.85 24.39
CA ARG A 1046 -28.30 15.38 25.73
C ARG A 1046 -28.71 14.29 26.74
N LEU A 1047 -29.45 13.28 26.30
CA LEU A 1047 -29.77 12.08 27.11
C LEU A 1047 -28.53 11.20 27.37
N LEU A 1048 -27.56 11.21 26.45
CA LEU A 1048 -26.29 10.49 26.55
C LEU A 1048 -25.17 11.28 27.26
N ALA A 1049 -25.41 12.51 27.72
CA ALA A 1049 -24.39 13.39 28.29
C ALA A 1049 -23.61 12.75 29.46
N GLY A 1050 -24.22 11.85 30.23
CA GLY A 1050 -23.57 11.08 31.30
C GLY A 1050 -22.46 10.11 30.84
N LEU A 1051 -22.17 10.03 29.53
CA LEU A 1051 -20.98 9.37 29.00
C LEU A 1051 -19.71 10.21 29.20
N VAL A 1052 -19.83 11.55 29.23
CA VAL A 1052 -18.70 12.50 29.25
C VAL A 1052 -18.80 13.61 30.30
N VAL A 1053 -19.97 13.80 30.93
CA VAL A 1053 -20.23 14.85 31.93
C VAL A 1053 -20.71 14.23 33.25
N THR A 1054 -20.25 14.75 34.39
CA THR A 1054 -20.75 14.40 35.72
C THR A 1054 -21.90 15.31 36.18
N SER A 1055 -22.67 14.87 37.17
CA SER A 1055 -23.81 15.64 37.71
C SER A 1055 -23.43 16.93 38.42
N GLU A 1056 -22.17 17.13 38.81
CA GLU A 1056 -21.74 18.42 39.37
C GLU A 1056 -21.39 19.43 38.27
N GLU A 1057 -20.75 18.99 37.19
CA GLU A 1057 -20.39 19.83 36.03
C GLU A 1057 -21.65 20.33 35.29
N ALA A 1058 -22.69 19.51 35.20
CA ALA A 1058 -23.94 19.84 34.51
C ALA A 1058 -24.80 20.89 35.24
N LYS A 1059 -24.67 21.04 36.57
CA LYS A 1059 -25.48 22.00 37.35
C LYS A 1059 -25.20 23.46 37.01
N VAL A 1060 -24.03 23.76 36.44
CA VAL A 1060 -23.54 25.13 36.21
C VAL A 1060 -23.52 25.53 34.73
N ARG A 1061 -24.01 24.69 33.82
CA ARG A 1061 -23.99 24.92 32.36
C ARG A 1061 -25.26 24.43 31.67
N ASP A 1062 -25.74 25.17 30.69
CA ASP A 1062 -26.71 24.66 29.71
C ASP A 1062 -25.96 23.81 28.66
N LEU A 1063 -25.98 22.48 28.88
CA LEU A 1063 -25.33 21.52 28.00
C LEU A 1063 -26.02 21.44 26.62
N THR A 1064 -27.31 21.74 26.53
CA THR A 1064 -28.02 21.75 25.25
C THR A 1064 -27.58 22.93 24.38
N THR A 1065 -27.38 24.11 24.97
CA THR A 1065 -26.78 25.26 24.28
C THR A 1065 -25.32 25.00 23.85
N GLU A 1066 -24.53 24.26 24.63
CA GLU A 1066 -23.18 23.83 24.21
C GLU A 1066 -23.25 22.86 23.01
N LEU A 1067 -24.12 21.85 23.05
CA LEU A 1067 -24.35 20.93 21.92
C LEU A 1067 -24.78 21.66 20.64
N TRP A 1068 -25.60 22.71 20.75
CA TRP A 1068 -25.97 23.57 19.61
C TRP A 1068 -24.77 24.31 18.99
N LYS A 1069 -23.85 24.84 19.82
CA LYS A 1069 -22.62 25.51 19.36
C LYS A 1069 -21.70 24.52 18.63
N VAL A 1070 -21.52 23.32 19.18
CA VAL A 1070 -20.74 22.23 18.56
C VAL A 1070 -21.35 21.80 17.23
N GLY A 1071 -22.66 21.60 17.17
CA GLY A 1071 -23.37 21.24 15.94
C GLY A 1071 -23.28 22.31 14.83
N ARG A 1072 -23.21 23.58 15.20
CA ARG A 1072 -23.08 24.71 14.25
C ARG A 1072 -21.65 24.92 13.73
N LEU A 1073 -20.63 24.75 14.58
CA LEU A 1073 -19.24 25.13 14.25
C LEU A 1073 -18.48 24.12 13.37
N GLY A 1074 -19.05 22.94 13.12
CA GLY A 1074 -18.48 21.95 12.20
C GLY A 1074 -17.13 21.40 12.66
N ARG A 1075 -17.15 20.38 13.53
CA ARG A 1075 -15.97 19.59 13.99
C ARG A 1075 -14.83 20.33 14.72
N THR A 1076 -14.79 21.66 14.75
CA THR A 1076 -13.65 22.42 15.32
C THR A 1076 -13.52 22.36 16.85
N ARG A 1077 -14.60 22.07 17.60
CA ARG A 1077 -14.57 21.78 19.06
C ARG A 1077 -15.67 20.79 19.42
N SER A 1078 -15.38 19.77 20.25
CA SER A 1078 -16.39 18.90 20.87
C SER A 1078 -16.77 19.38 22.29
N VAL A 1079 -17.88 18.91 22.86
CA VAL A 1079 -18.26 19.22 24.25
C VAL A 1079 -17.16 18.81 25.24
N LYS A 1080 -16.66 17.58 25.09
CA LYS A 1080 -15.49 17.05 25.84
C LYS A 1080 -14.27 17.97 25.73
N SER A 1081 -13.95 18.46 24.54
CA SER A 1081 -12.85 19.40 24.31
C SER A 1081 -13.06 20.78 24.96
N SER A 1082 -14.29 21.32 24.93
CA SER A 1082 -14.60 22.59 25.60
C SER A 1082 -14.59 22.49 27.13
N MET A 1083 -14.86 21.31 27.69
CA MET A 1083 -14.76 21.06 29.12
C MET A 1083 -13.30 20.99 29.59
N ILE A 1084 -12.42 20.29 28.84
CA ILE A 1084 -10.98 20.22 29.15
C ILE A 1084 -10.33 21.62 29.17
N LEU A 1085 -10.69 22.49 28.23
CA LEU A 1085 -10.17 23.86 28.17
C LEU A 1085 -10.72 24.78 29.28
N GLY A 1086 -11.98 24.57 29.69
CA GLY A 1086 -12.67 25.40 30.69
C GLY A 1086 -12.19 25.23 32.13
N LEU A 1087 -11.20 24.35 32.40
CA LEU A 1087 -10.57 24.19 33.72
C LEU A 1087 -9.39 25.14 33.96
N ASN A 1088 -8.91 25.87 32.94
CA ASN A 1088 -7.73 26.74 33.04
C ASN A 1088 -8.02 28.25 33.08
N ASP A 1089 -9.28 28.69 32.95
CA ASP A 1089 -9.63 30.13 32.92
C ASP A 1089 -9.64 30.81 34.31
N SER A 1090 -9.28 30.11 35.39
CA SER A 1090 -9.04 30.71 36.70
C SER A 1090 -7.63 31.33 36.81
N GLY A 1091 -7.41 32.44 36.09
CA GLY A 1091 -6.43 33.49 36.40
C GLY A 1091 -5.02 33.07 36.81
N GLY A 1092 -4.15 32.77 35.84
CA GLY A 1092 -2.71 32.61 36.08
C GLY A 1092 -1.93 32.48 34.78
N GLY A 1093 -1.32 33.57 34.31
CA GLY A 1093 -0.57 33.59 33.06
C GLY A 1093 0.73 32.78 33.13
N VAL A 1094 0.70 31.52 32.68
CA VAL A 1094 1.88 30.74 32.31
C VAL A 1094 1.57 30.06 30.98
N SER A 1095 2.26 30.50 29.92
CA SER A 1095 2.30 29.79 28.64
C SER A 1095 2.96 28.42 28.85
N ARG A 1096 2.21 27.33 28.66
CA ARG A 1096 2.82 26.03 28.38
C ARG A 1096 2.96 25.86 26.88
N GLU A 1097 4.21 25.81 26.45
CA GLU A 1097 4.62 25.45 25.09
C GLU A 1097 4.07 24.06 24.72
N PRO A 1098 3.78 23.79 23.44
CA PRO A 1098 3.55 22.43 22.97
C PRO A 1098 4.85 21.65 23.09
N CYS A 1099 4.90 20.69 24.02
CA CYS A 1099 6.13 19.96 24.33
C CYS A 1099 6.49 18.98 23.20
N CYS A 1100 7.70 19.14 22.64
CA CYS A 1100 8.34 18.17 21.76
C CYS A 1100 8.74 16.87 22.50
N ALA A 1101 9.27 15.92 21.73
CA ALA A 1101 9.76 14.55 22.06
C ALA A 1101 8.70 13.44 21.88
N CYS A 1102 8.89 12.42 21.01
CA CYS A 1102 10.05 12.03 20.18
C CYS A 1102 9.63 11.55 18.78
#